data_AF-A0A662PX12-F1
#
_entry.id   AF-A0A662PX12-F1
#
_cell.length_a   1.000
_cell.length_b   1.000
_cell.length_c   1.000
_cell.angle_alpha   90.00
_cell.angle_beta   90.00
_cell.angle_gamma   90.00
#
_symmetry.space_group_name_H-M   'P 1'
#
loop_
_entity.id
_entity.type
_entity.pdbx_description
1 polymer ?
#
loop_
_entity_poly.entity_id
_entity_poly.type
_entity_poly.pdbx_seq_one_letter_code
_entity_poly.pdbx_strand_id
1 'polypeptide(L)'
;MSKKIGLIFLISLLLLSTVAIASTAFIAPVSAAGKTAWLKIVTTSWKGVSCGIYDGISTGFYDDGVGVNTPMCPGGSGFAERFNVTSQEAFVEVYGIKPNFALFEPQGTFEPNATGFVKISWDVDDHWGLLILVKAKSYYGTRIGEGDPFSGIIMYALLIPPRNVTGPALSPSVVEKIANLTGVSSYTNYATILKANFSLNLDGTYEWHTDEDVVGGVEPDKLSDDYFDFAASGPFDYFNGSNVDLGTFATIFGNETAEGTPVNAWVAKAAKIFKLFHVHSWYAFKDNLSFAQIKIYDLDHTDPTSEASLIQAAVTGEDGQSRYTREIYPAEEGLADGKFENNKLVPIPLQIFNLNNQTVFHGGIAASQEVGAPHLNATVRVWWETVIVNQTIYYGKIINGTVGATLVDEVEKYMPTFAGPLNIWHNATNPSKEYPVANFINATVFHAQFCTYDNDTAIKFPEAESATLEEYQLPPGQDRSLWSVDVTGDQLIGALVAINLKTTGDTPYYMTKNLLSTNSSGCTNDPHKYRGGLTDYPYNESARFPNATLWNINGTLYVDDDSNGIPDYFDNLGIGSFWAKFGDHVWLNASLMYNPADADNKDDIPEGPNLEDIANPTRIGDEDVLESDYFNGNWSMLVADVSYANTLTLTDDKEYDGFDVLVSWKGGWQNVYPGNEELVAEIRVKNPYGIAFVPSGKSWIDQPDFLLSGFDPTDETAEWINWDAPIVTLDDIAGGTRGVVKMTTYVYDIVFYVVDALGNPLPAAETEVDLRLPNGNFYAKVPSIDESLTTGVYWSYKYFGEGNVTFFQLPGNKGPYGIRVVYQGIEVYYEIDEIDVLTETTVVTIRTPVYKVKLVFYDCNDEILPQLWVKYTMPDGRSDWRQTSESGEIEFPYIPEGVLTVSRVWWKGVEVPLMSAEEADGTDIPLTEDNELKLDIASGIDMPVKVKVPIKTLIFYTTNFQGDYKIPRLNITLTWIGTYKPWTTEEVYFLETLDPTGDEETEHFNTSITVHDLWFRYKIDTYFHKIADDSPMDELSEYEAKYVFYKMPPAIYNITVTTVTSYTTAEQTPGNSKWPGRDVEVPYEIKIDWTWATSYEDSVPKIRTTPPEDVDDRVVLRIFGSMGGVPVTPENFPDTWEAWNPDLIGNLTCLVCEEEITLKTWAHDFWKRVIDGDLRVGDAEFRIK
;
A
#
# COMPACT_ATOMS: atom_id res chain seq x y z
N MET A 1 -2.04 36.73 -36.09
CA MET A 1 -2.43 38.16 -35.89
C MET A 1 -3.79 38.41 -36.51
N SER A 2 -4.82 38.51 -35.68
CA SER A 2 -6.22 38.66 -36.12
C SER A 2 -6.86 39.82 -35.35
N LYS A 3 -7.49 40.74 -36.08
CA LYS A 3 -8.18 41.93 -35.57
C LYS A 3 -9.35 41.63 -34.60
N LYS A 4 -9.61 40.37 -34.25
CA LYS A 4 -10.64 39.96 -33.28
C LYS A 4 -10.16 39.91 -31.82
N ILE A 5 -8.86 39.77 -31.56
CA ILE A 5 -8.34 39.73 -30.17
C ILE A 5 -8.27 41.15 -29.57
N GLY A 6 -8.01 42.17 -30.42
CA GLY A 6 -7.98 43.57 -29.96
C GLY A 6 -9.34 44.15 -29.57
N LEU A 7 -10.44 43.64 -30.13
CA LEU A 7 -11.80 44.13 -29.79
C LEU A 7 -12.31 43.53 -28.47
N ILE A 8 -11.98 42.26 -28.18
CA ILE A 8 -12.32 41.63 -26.91
C ILE A 8 -11.50 42.24 -25.77
N PHE A 9 -10.21 42.51 -25.98
CA PHE A 9 -9.39 43.25 -25.01
C PHE A 9 -9.90 44.67 -24.76
N LEU A 10 -10.40 45.37 -25.78
CA LEU A 10 -10.95 46.72 -25.62
C LEU A 10 -12.30 46.73 -24.91
N ILE A 11 -13.16 45.72 -25.17
CA ILE A 11 -14.46 45.56 -24.50
C ILE A 11 -14.27 45.13 -23.05
N SER A 12 -13.30 44.24 -22.76
CA SER A 12 -12.92 43.88 -21.39
C SER A 12 -12.29 45.07 -20.64
N LEU A 13 -11.48 45.91 -21.29
CA LEU A 13 -10.99 47.16 -20.67
C LEU A 13 -12.11 48.19 -20.45
N LEU A 14 -13.11 48.26 -21.34
CA LEU A 14 -14.26 49.18 -21.20
C LEU A 14 -15.24 48.70 -20.10
N LEU A 15 -15.43 47.39 -19.93
CA LEU A 15 -16.17 46.79 -18.81
C LEU A 15 -15.41 46.94 -17.49
N LEU A 16 -14.08 46.81 -17.47
CA LEU A 16 -13.25 47.11 -16.30
C LEU A 16 -13.24 48.61 -15.96
N SER A 17 -13.38 49.50 -16.95
CA SER A 17 -13.43 50.96 -16.73
C SER A 17 -14.80 51.47 -16.24
N THR A 18 -15.87 50.69 -16.38
CA THR A 18 -17.21 51.06 -15.91
C THR A 18 -17.49 50.56 -14.48
N VAL A 19 -16.78 49.54 -13.99
CA VAL A 19 -16.77 49.14 -12.57
C VAL A 19 -15.87 50.07 -11.73
N ALA A 20 -14.95 50.81 -12.35
CA ALA A 20 -14.07 51.77 -11.67
C ALA A 20 -14.62 53.21 -11.56
N ILE A 21 -15.85 53.49 -12.03
CA ILE A 21 -16.49 54.82 -11.90
C ILE A 21 -17.95 54.67 -11.45
N ALA A 22 -18.11 54.18 -10.22
CA ALA A 22 -19.15 54.68 -9.33
C ALA A 22 -18.47 55.37 -8.13
N SER A 23 -17.44 56.18 -8.41
CA SER A 23 -17.02 57.21 -7.48
C SER A 23 -18.17 58.21 -7.39
N THR A 24 -18.78 58.28 -6.21
CA THR A 24 -19.72 59.33 -5.86
C THR A 24 -19.10 60.67 -6.24
N ALA A 25 -19.86 61.46 -7.00
CA ALA A 25 -19.40 62.76 -7.47
C ALA A 25 -18.98 63.61 -6.26
N PHE A 26 -17.67 63.87 -6.16
CA PHE A 26 -17.08 64.84 -5.24
C PHE A 26 -17.73 66.21 -5.48
N ILE A 27 -18.59 66.63 -4.57
CA ILE A 27 -18.84 68.05 -4.35
C ILE A 27 -17.72 68.50 -3.41
N ALA A 28 -16.73 69.22 -3.95
CA ALA A 28 -15.69 69.81 -3.12
C ALA A 28 -16.29 70.86 -2.17
N PRO A 29 -16.17 70.72 -0.84
CA PRO A 29 -16.40 71.83 0.07
C PRO A 29 -15.25 72.82 -0.06
N VAL A 30 -15.59 74.10 0.01
CA VAL A 30 -14.63 75.19 0.12
C VAL A 30 -13.94 75.06 1.49
N SER A 31 -12.62 74.93 1.46
CA SER A 31 -11.69 74.87 2.60
C SER A 31 -12.10 75.74 3.80
N ALA A 32 -12.60 75.08 4.85
CA ALA A 32 -12.27 75.40 6.24
C ALA A 32 -11.08 74.52 6.65
N ALA A 33 -10.31 74.91 7.67
CA ALA A 33 -9.26 74.04 8.20
C ALA A 33 -9.92 72.82 8.88
N GLY A 34 -9.82 71.63 8.26
CA GLY A 34 -10.43 70.42 8.77
C GLY A 34 -9.90 70.03 10.16
N LYS A 35 -10.79 69.49 11.00
CA LYS A 35 -10.47 69.00 12.35
C LYS A 35 -10.17 67.52 12.29
N THR A 36 -9.34 67.05 13.22
CA THR A 36 -8.95 65.63 13.30
C THR A 36 -9.00 65.13 14.72
N ALA A 37 -9.25 63.83 14.89
CA ALA A 37 -9.07 63.12 16.15
C ALA A 37 -8.52 61.71 15.90
N TRP A 38 -7.73 61.20 16.83
CA TRP A 38 -7.30 59.83 16.86
C TRP A 38 -8.26 58.99 17.69
N LEU A 39 -8.62 57.82 17.16
CA LEU A 39 -9.32 56.78 17.90
C LEU A 39 -8.39 55.57 18.05
N LYS A 40 -8.54 54.86 19.17
CA LYS A 40 -7.95 53.55 19.44
C LYS A 40 -9.07 52.53 19.53
N ILE A 41 -9.24 51.72 18.49
CA ILE A 41 -10.31 50.73 18.40
C ILE A 41 -9.85 49.41 19.01
N VAL A 42 -10.55 49.00 20.06
CA VAL A 42 -10.25 47.83 20.89
C VAL A 42 -11.54 47.10 21.23
N THR A 43 -11.47 45.98 21.94
CA THR A 43 -12.66 45.27 22.42
C THR A 43 -13.01 45.67 23.86
N THR A 44 -14.19 45.29 24.33
CA THR A 44 -14.56 45.45 25.75
C THR A 44 -13.74 44.58 26.71
N SER A 45 -13.07 43.53 26.22
CA SER A 45 -12.14 42.71 27.03
C SER A 45 -10.74 43.32 27.13
N TRP A 46 -10.44 44.34 26.31
CA TRP A 46 -9.13 44.93 26.21
C TRP A 46 -8.74 45.70 27.49
N LYS A 47 -7.49 45.53 27.93
CA LYS A 47 -6.95 46.16 29.14
C LYS A 47 -5.85 47.15 28.75
N GLY A 48 -6.21 48.43 28.81
CA GLY A 48 -5.32 49.54 28.49
C GLY A 48 -4.55 50.10 29.67
N VAL A 49 -3.43 50.75 29.38
CA VAL A 49 -2.65 51.59 30.28
C VAL A 49 -2.27 52.90 29.60
N SER A 50 -1.97 53.93 30.38
CA SER A 50 -1.40 55.18 29.86
C SER A 50 -0.03 54.89 29.19
N CYS A 51 0.22 55.54 28.05
CA CYS A 51 1.49 55.46 27.34
C CYS A 51 2.58 56.39 27.95
N GLY A 52 2.25 57.18 28.98
CA GLY A 52 3.21 58.08 29.62
C GLY A 52 3.59 59.32 28.77
N ILE A 53 2.77 59.67 27.79
CA ILE A 53 3.00 60.82 26.89
C ILE A 53 2.15 61.99 27.38
N TYR A 54 2.76 63.17 27.55
CA TYR A 54 2.01 64.38 27.89
C TYR A 54 1.27 64.91 26.66
N ASP A 55 -0.05 65.05 26.77
CA ASP A 55 -0.93 65.48 25.67
C ASP A 55 -1.15 66.99 25.59
N GLY A 56 -0.52 67.75 26.50
CA GLY A 56 -0.67 69.20 26.58
C GLY A 56 -1.83 69.66 27.45
N ILE A 57 -2.59 68.71 28.02
CA ILE A 57 -3.77 68.93 28.84
C ILE A 57 -3.50 68.30 30.21
N SER A 58 -3.98 68.94 31.28
CA SER A 58 -3.75 68.47 32.66
C SER A 58 -5.04 68.21 33.42
N THR A 59 -6.19 68.37 32.73
CA THR A 59 -7.56 68.26 33.25
C THR A 59 -8.48 67.96 32.06
N GLY A 60 -9.28 66.89 32.13
CA GLY A 60 -10.19 66.53 31.03
C GLY A 60 -10.85 65.15 31.16
N PHE A 61 -10.22 64.22 31.88
CA PHE A 61 -10.72 62.86 32.14
C PHE A 61 -10.53 62.44 33.60
N TYR A 62 -11.20 61.35 33.99
CA TYR A 62 -11.09 60.80 35.34
C TYR A 62 -9.65 60.33 35.57
N ASP A 63 -9.05 60.69 36.71
CA ASP A 63 -7.64 60.48 37.04
C ASP A 63 -6.61 61.10 36.06
N ASP A 64 -7.00 62.15 35.31
CA ASP A 64 -6.10 62.89 34.40
C ASP A 64 -5.00 63.68 35.14
N GLY A 65 -3.79 63.72 34.57
CA GLY A 65 -2.60 64.34 35.15
C GLY A 65 -1.45 64.49 34.15
N VAL A 66 -0.40 65.23 34.49
CA VAL A 66 0.73 65.46 33.57
C VAL A 66 1.40 64.14 33.18
N GLY A 67 1.31 63.78 31.89
CA GLY A 67 1.84 62.53 31.35
C GLY A 67 0.89 61.34 31.45
N VAL A 68 -0.36 61.57 31.85
CA VAL A 68 -1.43 60.58 31.87
C VAL A 68 -2.29 60.82 30.63
N ASN A 69 -2.07 60.03 29.58
CA ASN A 69 -3.03 60.02 28.47
C ASN A 69 -4.11 58.97 28.73
N THR A 70 -5.13 58.94 27.86
CA THR A 70 -6.11 57.84 27.90
C THR A 70 -5.40 56.50 27.87
N PRO A 71 -6.00 55.44 28.44
CA PRO A 71 -5.36 54.15 28.51
C PRO A 71 -5.36 53.51 27.12
N MET A 72 -4.62 54.03 26.14
CA MET A 72 -4.63 53.64 24.72
C MET A 72 -3.47 52.68 24.36
N CYS A 73 -2.57 52.42 25.30
CA CYS A 73 -1.48 51.44 25.17
C CYS A 73 -1.86 50.08 25.78
N PRO A 74 -1.41 48.95 25.21
CA PRO A 74 -1.79 47.62 25.69
C PRO A 74 -1.12 47.29 27.03
N GLY A 75 -1.92 46.93 28.04
CA GLY A 75 -1.45 46.54 29.38
C GLY A 75 -1.76 45.10 29.79
N GLY A 76 -2.77 44.46 29.17
CA GLY A 76 -3.15 43.07 29.44
C GLY A 76 -2.13 42.02 29.00
N SER A 77 -2.30 40.78 29.44
CA SER A 77 -1.40 39.66 29.09
C SER A 77 -2.05 38.63 28.15
N GLY A 78 -3.37 38.43 28.21
CA GLY A 78 -4.10 37.50 27.34
C GLY A 78 -4.38 38.06 25.94
N PHE A 79 -4.71 37.18 24.99
CA PHE A 79 -5.05 37.56 23.60
C PHE A 79 -6.20 38.57 23.55
N ALA A 80 -7.34 38.24 24.15
CA ALA A 80 -8.51 39.13 24.20
C ALA A 80 -8.22 40.47 24.89
N GLU A 81 -7.35 40.48 25.91
CA GLU A 81 -6.98 41.68 26.67
C GLU A 81 -6.06 42.63 25.88
N ARG A 82 -5.42 42.14 24.81
CA ARG A 82 -4.53 42.91 23.94
C ARG A 82 -5.05 43.07 22.51
N PHE A 83 -6.21 42.48 22.19
CA PHE A 83 -6.78 42.49 20.85
C PHE A 83 -7.12 43.91 20.38
N ASN A 84 -6.49 44.33 19.28
CA ASN A 84 -6.79 45.57 18.59
C ASN A 84 -7.70 45.27 17.41
N VAL A 85 -8.75 46.06 17.21
CA VAL A 85 -9.61 45.90 16.03
C VAL A 85 -8.95 46.63 14.86
N THR A 86 -8.58 45.88 13.82
CA THR A 86 -7.81 46.38 12.66
C THR A 86 -8.68 46.58 11.42
N SER A 87 -8.07 47.11 10.35
CA SER A 87 -8.74 47.30 9.05
C SER A 87 -9.11 45.99 8.35
N GLN A 88 -8.67 44.83 8.85
CA GLN A 88 -9.15 43.54 8.35
C GLN A 88 -10.61 43.28 8.75
N GLU A 89 -11.00 43.74 9.94
CA GLU A 89 -12.30 43.41 10.56
C GLU A 89 -13.23 44.61 10.71
N ALA A 90 -12.74 45.84 10.55
CA ALA A 90 -13.55 47.03 10.76
C ALA A 90 -13.15 48.23 9.90
N PHE A 91 -14.08 49.18 9.79
CA PHE A 91 -13.85 50.52 9.26
C PHE A 91 -14.62 51.55 10.10
N VAL A 92 -14.24 52.82 10.00
CA VAL A 92 -14.86 53.92 10.74
C VAL A 92 -15.56 54.88 9.81
N GLU A 93 -16.80 55.21 10.11
CA GLU A 93 -17.53 56.28 9.43
C GLU A 93 -17.82 57.42 10.40
N VAL A 94 -17.71 58.65 9.89
CA VAL A 94 -17.96 59.85 10.67
C VAL A 94 -19.07 60.64 10.01
N TYR A 95 -20.08 61.01 10.80
CA TYR A 95 -21.23 61.79 10.35
C TYR A 95 -21.38 63.06 11.19
N GLY A 96 -21.47 64.21 10.53
CA GLY A 96 -21.81 65.49 11.16
C GLY A 96 -23.31 65.61 11.38
N ILE A 97 -23.72 66.05 12.56
CA ILE A 97 -25.14 66.18 12.95
C ILE A 97 -25.50 67.66 13.06
N LYS A 98 -26.46 68.13 12.28
CA LYS A 98 -26.92 69.53 12.38
C LYS A 98 -27.58 69.81 13.74
N PRO A 99 -27.52 71.06 14.26
CA PRO A 99 -28.19 71.45 15.50
C PRO A 99 -29.70 71.19 15.59
N ASN A 100 -30.37 71.06 14.44
CA ASN A 100 -31.79 70.71 14.35
C ASN A 100 -32.05 69.19 14.24
N PHE A 101 -31.01 68.36 14.28
CA PHE A 101 -31.07 66.90 14.18
C PHE A 101 -31.81 66.40 12.93
N ALA A 102 -31.73 67.16 11.83
CA ALA A 102 -32.46 66.89 10.59
C ALA A 102 -31.60 66.23 9.49
N LEU A 103 -30.28 66.15 9.67
CA LEU A 103 -29.35 65.60 8.69
C LEU A 103 -28.13 64.99 9.38
N PHE A 104 -27.77 63.78 8.96
CA PHE A 104 -26.47 63.15 9.20
C PHE A 104 -25.64 63.30 7.92
N GLU A 105 -24.61 64.14 7.96
CA GLU A 105 -23.79 64.47 6.81
C GLU A 105 -22.48 63.67 6.84
N PRO A 106 -22.21 62.77 5.86
CA PRO A 106 -20.98 62.01 5.81
C PRO A 106 -19.75 62.92 5.78
N GLN A 107 -18.81 62.70 6.70
CA GLN A 107 -17.54 63.44 6.80
C GLN A 107 -16.36 62.64 6.24
N GLY A 108 -16.45 61.31 6.30
CA GLY A 108 -15.45 60.43 5.71
C GLY A 108 -15.54 59.00 6.22
N THR A 109 -14.84 58.12 5.49
CA THR A 109 -14.62 56.72 5.84
C THR A 109 -13.13 56.49 6.05
N PHE A 110 -12.77 55.90 7.19
CA PHE A 110 -11.40 55.76 7.66
C PHE A 110 -11.10 54.31 8.06
N GLU A 111 -9.83 53.93 8.02
CA GLU A 111 -9.39 52.55 8.25
C GLU A 111 -8.41 52.52 9.43
N PRO A 112 -8.64 51.68 10.45
CA PRO A 112 -7.67 51.48 11.52
C PRO A 112 -6.43 50.75 11.01
N ASN A 113 -5.27 51.12 11.53
CA ASN A 113 -4.03 50.42 11.25
C ASN A 113 -3.96 49.07 12.03
N ALA A 114 -2.85 48.36 11.88
CA ALA A 114 -2.66 47.05 12.53
C ALA A 114 -2.57 47.14 14.08
N THR A 115 -2.32 48.32 14.63
CA THR A 115 -2.39 48.58 16.08
C THR A 115 -3.75 49.11 16.52
N GLY A 116 -4.75 49.16 15.64
CA GLY A 116 -6.11 49.64 15.95
C GLY A 116 -6.24 51.16 16.07
N PHE A 117 -5.22 51.95 15.71
CA PHE A 117 -5.33 53.40 15.66
C PHE A 117 -5.87 53.87 14.32
N VAL A 118 -6.77 54.86 14.37
CA VAL A 118 -7.32 55.52 13.17
C VAL A 118 -7.37 57.03 13.40
N LYS A 119 -6.93 57.80 12.40
CA LYS A 119 -7.08 59.25 12.38
C LYS A 119 -8.32 59.61 11.57
N ILE A 120 -9.34 60.12 12.24
CA ILE A 120 -10.56 60.59 11.62
C ILE A 120 -10.50 62.10 11.38
N SER A 121 -11.28 62.59 10.41
CA SER A 121 -11.37 64.02 10.11
C SER A 121 -12.79 64.47 9.76
N TRP A 122 -13.10 65.74 9.99
CA TRP A 122 -14.37 66.36 9.62
C TRP A 122 -14.22 67.87 9.39
N ASP A 123 -15.17 68.44 8.63
CA ASP A 123 -15.16 69.85 8.22
C ASP A 123 -16.36 70.65 8.78
N VAL A 124 -17.29 70.00 9.48
CA VAL A 124 -18.46 70.66 10.09
C VAL A 124 -18.09 71.63 11.22
N ASP A 125 -18.95 72.63 11.43
CA ASP A 125 -18.75 73.66 12.47
C ASP A 125 -18.74 73.06 13.89
N ASP A 126 -18.07 73.73 14.83
CA ASP A 126 -17.94 73.24 16.23
C ASP A 126 -19.26 73.08 16.98
N HIS A 127 -20.31 73.74 16.51
CA HIS A 127 -21.65 73.65 17.08
C HIS A 127 -22.47 72.48 16.55
N TRP A 128 -22.00 71.75 15.55
CA TRP A 128 -22.63 70.51 15.10
C TRP A 128 -22.29 69.38 16.08
N GLY A 129 -23.06 68.31 16.00
CA GLY A 129 -22.73 67.05 16.65
C GLY A 129 -21.89 66.18 15.74
N LEU A 130 -21.35 65.10 16.30
CA LEU A 130 -20.62 64.08 15.58
C LEU A 130 -21.15 62.70 16.00
N LEU A 131 -21.45 61.85 15.02
CA LEU A 131 -21.67 60.44 15.22
C LEU A 131 -20.50 59.70 14.56
N ILE A 132 -19.67 59.07 15.38
CA ILE A 132 -18.57 58.21 14.93
C ILE A 132 -19.04 56.78 15.08
N LEU A 133 -18.97 55.99 14.01
CA LEU A 133 -19.40 54.61 13.98
C LEU A 133 -18.24 53.70 13.58
N VAL A 134 -18.01 52.64 14.33
CA VAL A 134 -17.13 51.54 13.90
C VAL A 134 -18.00 50.40 13.43
N LYS A 135 -17.82 50.00 12.18
CA LYS A 135 -18.61 48.97 11.50
C LYS A 135 -17.75 47.78 11.13
N ALA A 136 -18.36 46.60 11.15
CA ALA A 136 -17.67 45.35 10.83
C ALA A 136 -17.43 45.20 9.32
N LYS A 137 -16.40 44.43 9.00
CA LYS A 137 -16.18 43.85 7.68
C LYS A 137 -16.50 42.36 7.69
N SER A 138 -16.74 41.80 6.51
CA SER A 138 -16.79 40.35 6.34
C SER A 138 -15.41 39.71 6.53
N TYR A 139 -15.36 38.37 6.54
CA TYR A 139 -14.12 37.60 6.66
C TYR A 139 -13.11 37.88 5.53
N TYR A 140 -13.56 38.34 4.37
CA TYR A 140 -12.66 38.73 3.27
C TYR A 140 -12.51 40.26 3.14
N GLY A 141 -12.92 41.02 4.16
CA GLY A 141 -12.70 42.46 4.23
C GLY A 141 -13.75 43.33 3.52
N THR A 142 -14.90 42.77 3.12
CA THR A 142 -15.99 43.56 2.52
C THR A 142 -16.63 44.44 3.58
N ARG A 143 -16.77 45.74 3.30
CA ARG A 143 -17.39 46.71 4.23
C ARG A 143 -18.91 46.50 4.31
N ILE A 144 -19.41 46.11 5.49
CA ILE A 144 -20.83 45.82 5.70
C ILE A 144 -21.57 47.12 6.05
N GLY A 145 -22.54 47.52 5.22
CA GLY A 145 -23.40 48.69 5.47
C GLY A 145 -22.73 50.05 5.32
N GLU A 146 -21.68 50.16 4.48
CA GLU A 146 -21.03 51.43 4.17
C GLU A 146 -22.00 52.46 3.56
N GLY A 147 -21.85 53.73 3.94
CA GLY A 147 -22.56 54.88 3.37
C GLY A 147 -23.90 55.23 4.02
N ASP A 148 -24.41 54.41 4.94
CA ASP A 148 -25.64 54.68 5.71
C ASP A 148 -25.38 54.51 7.22
N PRO A 149 -25.55 55.55 8.06
CA PRO A 149 -25.22 55.49 9.48
C PRO A 149 -25.96 54.39 10.27
N PHE A 150 -27.12 53.93 9.81
CA PHE A 150 -27.89 52.88 10.50
C PHE A 150 -28.07 51.63 9.62
N SER A 151 -27.00 51.24 8.92
CA SER A 151 -26.91 50.00 8.16
C SER A 151 -25.64 49.23 8.53
N GLY A 152 -25.67 47.90 8.34
CA GLY A 152 -24.58 46.98 8.63
C GLY A 152 -24.42 46.64 10.12
N ILE A 153 -23.34 45.95 10.48
CA ILE A 153 -23.04 45.58 11.86
C ILE A 153 -22.26 46.72 12.52
N ILE A 154 -22.92 47.49 13.38
CA ILE A 154 -22.28 48.59 14.13
C ILE A 154 -21.80 48.03 15.47
N MET A 155 -20.48 48.04 15.66
CA MET A 155 -19.85 47.46 16.85
C MET A 155 -19.50 48.51 17.89
N TYR A 156 -19.29 49.75 17.47
CA TYR A 156 -19.03 50.87 18.38
C TYR A 156 -19.69 52.14 17.86
N ALA A 157 -20.16 52.99 18.77
CA ALA A 157 -20.52 54.35 18.43
C ALA A 157 -20.18 55.36 19.52
N LEU A 158 -19.65 56.51 19.10
CA LEU A 158 -19.51 57.71 19.93
C LEU A 158 -20.45 58.79 19.41
N LEU A 159 -21.35 59.24 20.28
CA LEU A 159 -22.24 60.37 20.01
C LEU A 159 -21.79 61.60 20.78
N ILE A 160 -21.34 62.62 20.05
CA ILE A 160 -21.16 63.98 20.54
C ILE A 160 -22.38 64.79 20.05
N PRO A 161 -23.29 65.23 20.93
CA PRO A 161 -24.51 65.91 20.51
C PRO A 161 -24.22 67.32 19.99
N PRO A 162 -25.06 67.87 19.09
CA PRO A 162 -24.90 69.24 18.63
C PRO A 162 -25.15 70.26 19.74
N ARG A 163 -24.51 71.43 19.60
CA ARG A 163 -24.64 72.56 20.53
C ARG A 163 -25.36 73.73 19.91
N ASN A 164 -25.99 74.54 20.76
CA ASN A 164 -26.49 75.84 20.36
C ASN A 164 -25.51 76.93 20.79
N VAL A 165 -24.71 77.47 19.86
CA VAL A 165 -23.64 78.44 20.15
C VAL A 165 -24.14 79.90 20.15
N THR A 166 -25.35 80.17 19.64
CA THR A 166 -25.93 81.54 19.62
C THR A 166 -27.46 81.63 19.86
N GLY A 167 -28.16 80.55 20.21
CA GLY A 167 -29.64 80.52 20.36
C GLY A 167 -30.15 79.86 21.66
N PRO A 168 -31.49 79.76 21.87
CA PRO A 168 -32.08 79.11 23.04
C PRO A 168 -31.72 77.62 23.10
N ALA A 169 -31.80 76.98 24.28
CA ALA A 169 -31.52 75.55 24.45
C ALA A 169 -32.08 74.69 23.30
N LEU A 170 -31.38 73.60 22.93
CA LEU A 170 -31.85 72.65 21.89
C LEU A 170 -33.36 72.44 22.05
N SER A 171 -34.11 72.55 20.95
CA SER A 171 -35.57 72.42 21.02
C SER A 171 -35.95 71.11 21.71
N PRO A 172 -37.04 71.04 22.50
CA PRO A 172 -37.45 69.81 23.18
C PRO A 172 -37.52 68.58 22.25
N SER A 173 -37.93 68.79 20.99
CA SER A 173 -37.97 67.73 19.97
C SER A 173 -36.60 67.21 19.53
N VAL A 174 -35.53 68.02 19.62
CA VAL A 174 -34.16 67.56 19.35
C VAL A 174 -33.61 66.76 20.53
N VAL A 175 -33.87 67.22 21.76
CA VAL A 175 -33.50 66.49 22.98
C VAL A 175 -34.18 65.12 23.03
N GLU A 176 -35.46 65.05 22.66
CA GLU A 176 -36.21 63.79 22.55
C GLU A 176 -35.62 62.83 21.49
N LYS A 177 -35.21 63.34 20.32
CA LYS A 177 -34.54 62.52 19.30
C LYS A 177 -33.21 61.95 19.78
N ILE A 178 -32.41 62.75 20.49
CA ILE A 178 -31.16 62.27 21.11
C ILE A 178 -31.49 61.20 22.16
N ALA A 179 -32.50 61.43 23.00
CA ALA A 179 -32.93 60.47 24.02
C ALA A 179 -33.39 59.13 23.41
N ASN A 180 -34.08 59.19 22.27
CA ASN A 180 -34.50 57.99 21.54
C ASN A 180 -33.32 57.24 20.94
N LEU A 181 -32.34 57.93 20.35
CA LEU A 181 -31.14 57.28 19.81
C LEU A 181 -30.32 56.61 20.91
N THR A 182 -30.15 57.28 22.04
CA THR A 182 -29.36 56.77 23.17
C THR A 182 -30.11 55.78 24.07
N GLY A 183 -31.40 55.55 23.83
CA GLY A 183 -32.24 54.62 24.63
C GLY A 183 -32.75 55.15 25.98
N VAL A 184 -32.28 56.34 26.39
CA VAL A 184 -32.64 56.92 27.69
C VAL A 184 -34.03 57.56 27.70
N SER A 185 -34.74 57.62 26.57
CA SER A 185 -36.14 58.10 26.50
C SER A 185 -37.11 57.26 27.33
N SER A 186 -36.71 56.05 27.74
CA SER A 186 -37.42 55.22 28.71
C SER A 186 -37.48 55.83 30.12
N TYR A 187 -36.59 56.76 30.47
CA TYR A 187 -36.57 57.46 31.75
C TYR A 187 -37.40 58.75 31.69
N THR A 188 -38.21 59.01 32.73
CA THR A 188 -39.07 60.21 32.79
C THR A 188 -38.28 61.53 32.87
N ASN A 189 -37.02 61.48 33.28
CA ASN A 189 -36.09 62.60 33.47
C ASN A 189 -34.96 62.59 32.41
N TYR A 190 -35.18 62.03 31.22
CA TYR A 190 -34.17 61.92 30.16
C TYR A 190 -33.46 63.24 29.82
N ALA A 191 -34.15 64.38 29.93
CA ALA A 191 -33.56 65.69 29.66
C ALA A 191 -32.47 66.10 30.67
N THR A 192 -32.53 65.56 31.90
CA THR A 192 -31.50 65.72 32.93
C THR A 192 -30.36 64.73 32.68
N ILE A 193 -30.71 63.47 32.42
CA ILE A 193 -29.76 62.39 32.13
C ILE A 193 -28.84 62.74 30.96
N LEU A 194 -29.39 63.29 29.89
CA LEU A 194 -28.62 63.71 28.71
C LEU A 194 -27.63 64.85 28.98
N LYS A 195 -27.57 65.43 30.18
CA LYS A 195 -26.55 66.42 30.55
C LYS A 195 -25.27 65.78 31.12
N ALA A 196 -25.33 64.50 31.46
CA ALA A 196 -24.19 63.72 31.92
C ALA A 196 -23.52 63.00 30.75
N ASN A 197 -22.25 62.67 30.95
CA ASN A 197 -21.54 61.69 30.14
C ASN A 197 -21.97 60.28 30.57
N PHE A 198 -22.13 59.36 29.63
CA PHE A 198 -22.43 57.97 29.96
C PHE A 198 -21.95 57.01 28.90
N SER A 199 -21.83 55.75 29.30
CA SER A 199 -21.54 54.62 28.43
C SER A 199 -22.62 53.57 28.59
N LEU A 200 -22.85 52.81 27.53
CA LEU A 200 -23.67 51.61 27.56
C LEU A 200 -22.74 50.40 27.46
N ASN A 201 -22.84 49.49 28.43
CA ASN A 201 -22.02 48.30 28.54
C ASN A 201 -22.48 47.18 27.58
N LEU A 202 -21.62 46.17 27.39
CA LEU A 202 -21.91 45.01 26.53
C LEU A 202 -23.08 44.16 27.04
N ASP A 203 -23.45 44.31 28.31
CA ASP A 203 -24.61 43.67 28.92
C ASP A 203 -25.90 44.49 28.79
N GLY A 204 -25.86 45.66 28.14
CA GLY A 204 -27.03 46.53 27.91
C GLY A 204 -27.40 47.44 29.08
N THR A 205 -26.51 47.58 30.08
CA THR A 205 -26.69 48.49 31.22
C THR A 205 -25.95 49.81 31.02
N TYR A 206 -26.48 50.90 31.58
CA TYR A 206 -25.85 52.22 31.55
C TYR A 206 -24.86 52.40 32.70
N GLU A 207 -23.71 52.97 32.40
CA GLU A 207 -22.71 53.46 33.34
C GLU A 207 -22.63 54.98 33.23
N TRP A 208 -22.83 55.69 34.34
CA TRP A 208 -22.88 57.15 34.39
C TRP A 208 -21.52 57.71 34.83
N HIS A 209 -20.96 58.62 34.05
CA HIS A 209 -19.65 59.25 34.33
C HIS A 209 -19.85 60.57 35.07
N THR A 210 -20.39 60.47 36.28
CA THR A 210 -20.75 61.56 37.18
C THR A 210 -20.84 61.00 38.59
N ASP A 211 -20.50 61.79 39.61
CA ASP A 211 -20.63 61.37 41.01
C ASP A 211 -22.06 61.60 41.57
N GLU A 212 -22.97 62.14 40.74
CA GLU A 212 -24.35 62.41 41.11
C GLU A 212 -25.35 61.36 40.61
N ASP A 213 -26.44 61.19 41.37
CA ASP A 213 -27.56 60.33 40.98
C ASP A 213 -28.47 61.02 39.96
N VAL A 214 -28.03 61.00 38.70
CA VAL A 214 -28.77 61.59 37.58
C VAL A 214 -30.06 60.84 37.25
N VAL A 215 -30.15 59.56 37.60
CA VAL A 215 -31.37 58.74 37.44
C VAL A 215 -32.44 59.19 38.44
N GLY A 216 -32.06 59.65 39.64
CA GLY A 216 -32.93 60.28 40.63
C GLY A 216 -33.44 61.68 40.27
N GLY A 217 -33.04 62.24 39.13
CA GLY A 217 -33.47 63.55 38.64
C GLY A 217 -32.60 64.71 39.13
N VAL A 218 -31.47 64.43 39.77
CA VAL A 218 -30.44 65.42 40.10
C VAL A 218 -29.74 65.81 38.80
N GLU A 219 -29.63 67.10 38.53
CA GLU A 219 -28.80 67.58 37.42
C GLU A 219 -27.33 67.46 37.83
N PRO A 220 -26.47 66.84 37.00
CA PRO A 220 -25.04 66.81 37.29
C PRO A 220 -24.55 68.23 37.39
N ASP A 221 -23.64 68.51 38.31
CA ASP A 221 -23.15 69.85 38.49
C ASP A 221 -22.20 70.26 37.33
N LYS A 222 -21.37 71.28 37.53
CA LYS A 222 -20.40 71.70 36.50
C LYS A 222 -18.99 71.67 37.05
N LEU A 223 -18.76 70.85 38.07
CA LEU A 223 -17.49 70.73 38.74
C LEU A 223 -16.54 69.85 37.92
N SER A 224 -15.29 69.85 38.36
CA SER A 224 -14.23 69.04 37.79
C SER A 224 -14.47 67.54 37.95
N ASP A 225 -15.45 67.08 38.72
CA ASP A 225 -15.53 65.66 39.10
C ASP A 225 -16.41 64.83 38.12
N ASP A 226 -17.09 65.49 37.16
CA ASP A 226 -17.89 64.92 36.06
C ASP A 226 -17.07 64.50 34.82
N TYR A 227 -15.94 63.83 35.04
CA TYR A 227 -15.08 63.39 33.93
C TYR A 227 -15.52 62.05 33.33
N PHE A 228 -15.30 61.88 32.03
CA PHE A 228 -15.48 60.60 31.36
C PHE A 228 -14.44 59.57 31.85
N ASP A 229 -14.88 58.41 32.35
CA ASP A 229 -14.03 57.32 32.81
C ASP A 229 -13.89 56.22 31.75
N PHE A 230 -12.69 56.09 31.18
CA PHE A 230 -12.39 55.07 30.19
C PHE A 230 -12.37 53.64 30.77
N ALA A 231 -12.21 53.46 32.09
CA ALA A 231 -12.37 52.15 32.71
C ALA A 231 -13.82 51.64 32.56
N ALA A 232 -14.79 52.56 32.66
CA ALA A 232 -16.22 52.33 32.56
C ALA A 232 -16.82 52.56 31.14
N SER A 233 -15.99 52.86 30.14
CA SER A 233 -16.43 52.93 28.73
C SER A 233 -16.95 51.58 28.20
N GLY A 234 -17.93 51.65 27.29
CA GLY A 234 -18.55 50.49 26.66
C GLY A 234 -18.72 50.66 25.13
N PRO A 235 -19.48 49.77 24.47
CA PRO A 235 -19.68 49.84 23.02
C PRO A 235 -20.45 51.06 22.49
N PHE A 236 -21.19 51.76 23.34
CA PHE A 236 -21.78 53.04 22.98
C PHE A 236 -21.40 54.08 24.02
N ASP A 237 -20.80 55.17 23.59
CA ASP A 237 -20.41 56.28 24.45
C ASP A 237 -21.15 57.56 24.04
N TYR A 238 -21.67 58.26 25.04
CA TYR A 238 -22.30 59.56 24.90
C TYR A 238 -21.47 60.60 25.64
N PHE A 239 -20.94 61.56 24.88
CA PHE A 239 -20.03 62.57 25.42
C PHE A 239 -20.67 63.96 25.30
N ASN A 240 -21.22 64.45 26.41
CA ASN A 240 -21.91 65.73 26.52
C ASN A 240 -21.58 66.46 27.82
N GLY A 241 -20.40 67.06 27.91
CA GLY A 241 -20.06 67.95 29.01
C GLY A 241 -20.47 69.40 28.76
N SER A 242 -20.55 70.24 29.79
CA SER A 242 -20.84 71.68 29.64
C SER A 242 -19.76 72.47 28.86
N ASN A 243 -18.52 71.94 28.76
CA ASN A 243 -17.37 72.55 28.06
C ASN A 243 -16.85 71.75 26.84
N VAL A 244 -17.52 70.66 26.43
CA VAL A 244 -17.13 69.74 25.34
C VAL A 244 -17.81 70.05 24.00
N ASP A 245 -17.09 70.63 23.04
CA ASP A 245 -17.50 70.76 21.62
C ASP A 245 -16.51 70.07 20.66
N LEU A 246 -16.81 70.07 19.35
CA LEU A 246 -15.93 69.40 18.36
C LEU A 246 -14.52 70.00 18.30
N GLY A 247 -14.36 71.28 18.62
CA GLY A 247 -13.06 71.96 18.65
C GLY A 247 -12.22 71.50 19.83
N THR A 248 -12.82 71.42 21.01
CA THR A 248 -12.17 70.86 22.21
C THR A 248 -11.83 69.38 22.05
N PHE A 249 -12.74 68.59 21.44
CA PHE A 249 -12.48 67.18 21.13
C PHE A 249 -11.28 67.01 20.18
N ALA A 250 -11.22 67.80 19.10
CA ALA A 250 -10.07 67.81 18.19
C ALA A 250 -8.78 68.31 18.88
N THR A 251 -8.87 69.21 19.85
CA THR A 251 -7.69 69.67 20.60
C THR A 251 -7.09 68.56 21.46
N ILE A 252 -7.94 67.79 22.14
CA ILE A 252 -7.52 66.68 23.01
C ILE A 252 -6.96 65.51 22.20
N PHE A 253 -7.70 65.08 21.18
CA PHE A 253 -7.41 63.82 20.49
C PHE A 253 -6.74 64.00 19.11
N GLY A 254 -6.61 65.22 18.61
CA GLY A 254 -6.06 65.49 17.28
C GLY A 254 -4.53 65.60 17.21
N ASN A 255 -3.85 65.65 18.37
CA ASN A 255 -2.42 65.87 18.42
C ASN A 255 -1.60 64.59 18.14
N GLU A 256 -0.49 64.74 17.42
CA GLU A 256 0.40 63.64 17.04
C GLU A 256 1.87 64.05 17.16
N THR A 257 2.75 63.06 17.32
CA THR A 257 4.19 63.28 17.31
C THR A 257 4.69 63.58 15.89
N ALA A 258 5.95 64.00 15.76
CA ALA A 258 6.58 64.21 14.45
C ALA A 258 6.63 62.94 13.57
N GLU A 259 6.52 61.75 14.18
CA GLU A 259 6.50 60.45 13.50
C GLU A 259 5.07 60.03 13.08
N GLY A 260 4.06 60.88 13.34
CA GLY A 260 2.66 60.59 13.02
C GLY A 260 2.00 59.62 13.99
N THR A 261 2.53 59.45 15.19
CA THR A 261 1.92 58.64 16.26
C THR A 261 1.00 59.50 17.13
N PRO A 262 -0.19 59.00 17.53
CA PRO A 262 -1.09 59.75 18.40
C PRO A 262 -0.44 60.04 19.74
N VAL A 263 -0.59 61.28 20.22
CA VAL A 263 -0.18 61.67 21.57
C VAL A 263 -1.24 61.24 22.60
N ASN A 264 -2.51 61.34 22.19
CA ASN A 264 -3.68 60.84 22.90
C ASN A 264 -4.71 60.35 21.86
N ALA A 265 -5.60 59.43 22.23
CA ALA A 265 -6.64 58.89 21.33
C ALA A 265 -7.90 58.54 22.13
N TRP A 266 -9.07 58.68 21.52
CA TRP A 266 -10.30 58.19 22.12
C TRP A 266 -10.34 56.66 22.08
N VAL A 267 -10.42 56.01 23.24
CA VAL A 267 -10.46 54.53 23.32
C VAL A 267 -11.88 54.03 23.02
N ALA A 268 -12.08 53.51 21.81
CA ALA A 268 -13.35 52.98 21.33
C ALA A 268 -13.43 51.47 21.57
N LYS A 269 -14.22 51.05 22.58
CA LYS A 269 -14.39 49.63 22.97
C LYS A 269 -15.50 48.97 22.17
N ALA A 270 -15.18 48.47 20.98
CA ALA A 270 -16.11 47.75 20.13
C ALA A 270 -16.72 46.50 20.79
N ALA A 271 -18.01 46.29 20.53
CA ALA A 271 -18.77 45.11 20.91
C ALA A 271 -18.30 43.88 20.14
N LYS A 272 -17.31 43.19 20.71
CA LYS A 272 -16.85 41.88 20.26
C LYS A 272 -16.83 40.91 21.43
N ILE A 273 -17.30 39.69 21.18
CA ILE A 273 -17.16 38.57 22.11
C ILE A 273 -16.11 37.61 21.60
N PHE A 274 -15.43 36.93 22.51
CA PHE A 274 -14.44 35.90 22.19
C PHE A 274 -15.09 34.54 22.40
N LYS A 275 -15.31 33.81 21.32
CA LYS A 275 -15.91 32.47 21.37
C LYS A 275 -14.84 31.39 21.37
N LEU A 276 -15.01 30.43 22.27
CA LEU A 276 -14.39 29.11 22.17
C LEU A 276 -15.42 28.15 21.60
N PHE A 277 -15.10 27.50 20.49
CA PHE A 277 -15.88 26.40 19.94
C PHE A 277 -15.20 25.08 20.29
N HIS A 278 -15.98 24.07 20.65
CA HIS A 278 -15.53 22.70 20.90
C HIS A 278 -16.34 21.77 20.00
N VAL A 279 -15.72 21.27 18.92
CA VAL A 279 -16.35 20.41 17.92
C VAL A 279 -16.01 18.96 18.22
N HIS A 280 -17.04 18.15 18.42
CA HIS A 280 -16.91 16.75 18.77
C HIS A 280 -18.04 15.95 18.12
N SER A 281 -17.88 14.64 17.99
CA SER A 281 -18.96 13.78 17.53
C SER A 281 -19.98 13.54 18.65
N TRP A 282 -21.11 12.97 18.30
CA TRP A 282 -22.13 12.51 19.26
C TRP A 282 -21.64 11.37 20.19
N TYR A 283 -20.58 10.64 19.82
CA TYR A 283 -20.10 9.51 20.62
C TYR A 283 -19.62 9.99 21.99
N ALA A 284 -18.84 11.07 22.04
CA ALA A 284 -18.35 11.66 23.27
C ALA A 284 -17.85 13.10 23.08
N PHE A 285 -17.80 13.88 24.16
CA PHE A 285 -17.13 15.19 24.18
C PHE A 285 -15.62 15.11 23.87
N LYS A 286 -15.02 13.92 24.00
CA LYS A 286 -13.62 13.65 23.66
C LYS A 286 -13.42 13.03 22.28
N ASP A 287 -14.49 12.72 21.55
CA ASP A 287 -14.37 12.29 20.15
C ASP A 287 -14.25 13.54 19.27
N ASN A 288 -13.12 14.22 19.37
CA ASN A 288 -12.91 15.51 18.75
C ASN A 288 -12.83 15.39 17.23
N LEU A 289 -13.35 16.41 16.54
CA LEU A 289 -13.15 16.56 15.11
C LEU A 289 -12.04 17.58 14.90
N SER A 290 -10.87 17.09 14.53
CA SER A 290 -9.70 17.92 14.21
C SER A 290 -9.77 18.35 12.76
N PHE A 291 -9.17 19.50 12.46
CA PHE A 291 -9.17 20.12 11.14
C PHE A 291 -10.57 20.39 10.58
N ALA A 292 -11.59 20.44 11.44
CA ALA A 292 -12.92 20.86 11.06
C ALA A 292 -12.96 22.38 10.89
N GLN A 293 -13.54 22.84 9.79
CA GLN A 293 -13.68 24.27 9.52
C GLN A 293 -14.97 24.78 10.15
N ILE A 294 -14.86 25.85 10.91
CA ILE A 294 -15.97 26.55 11.55
C ILE A 294 -16.18 27.84 10.77
N LYS A 295 -17.35 28.01 10.15
CA LYS A 295 -17.73 29.21 9.41
C LYS A 295 -18.94 29.88 10.06
N ILE A 296 -18.86 31.18 10.31
CA ILE A 296 -19.86 31.97 11.05
C ILE A 296 -20.44 33.02 10.11
N TYR A 297 -21.75 32.94 9.89
CA TYR A 297 -22.48 33.79 8.95
C TYR A 297 -23.42 34.74 9.69
N ASP A 298 -23.42 36.01 9.30
CA ASP A 298 -24.42 37.00 9.70
C ASP A 298 -25.77 36.69 9.02
N LEU A 299 -26.85 36.95 9.75
CA LEU A 299 -28.21 36.73 9.26
C LEU A 299 -28.96 38.04 8.97
N ASP A 300 -28.60 39.15 9.60
CA ASP A 300 -29.47 40.33 9.64
C ASP A 300 -28.99 41.53 8.82
N HIS A 301 -27.72 41.58 8.45
CA HIS A 301 -27.07 42.79 7.98
C HIS A 301 -26.42 42.64 6.61
N THR A 302 -26.41 41.43 6.07
CA THR A 302 -25.78 41.05 4.81
C THR A 302 -26.78 40.33 3.91
N ASP A 303 -26.53 40.37 2.61
CA ASP A 303 -27.29 39.56 1.66
C ASP A 303 -26.92 38.09 1.84
N PRO A 304 -27.88 37.16 2.05
CA PRO A 304 -27.60 35.75 2.24
C PRO A 304 -26.87 35.11 1.05
N THR A 305 -26.97 35.66 -0.17
CA THR A 305 -26.27 35.16 -1.35
C THR A 305 -24.89 35.80 -1.56
N SER A 306 -24.40 36.55 -0.58
CA SER A 306 -23.10 37.24 -0.66
C SER A 306 -22.09 36.61 0.27
N GLU A 307 -20.83 36.54 -0.17
CA GLU A 307 -19.68 36.20 0.68
C GLU A 307 -19.48 37.20 1.84
N ALA A 308 -20.11 38.38 1.75
CA ALA A 308 -20.14 39.34 2.85
C ALA A 308 -20.84 38.78 4.10
N SER A 309 -21.69 37.77 3.94
CA SER A 309 -22.37 37.10 5.06
C SER A 309 -21.42 36.31 5.94
N LEU A 310 -20.33 35.73 5.42
CA LEU A 310 -19.29 35.12 6.26
C LEU A 310 -18.54 36.21 7.01
N ILE A 311 -18.75 36.29 8.32
CA ILE A 311 -18.16 37.31 9.19
C ILE A 311 -16.94 36.79 9.94
N GLN A 312 -16.85 35.48 10.18
CA GLN A 312 -15.67 34.88 10.80
C GLN A 312 -15.50 33.40 10.47
N ALA A 313 -14.26 32.91 10.49
CA ALA A 313 -13.95 31.48 10.36
C ALA A 313 -12.75 31.06 11.22
N ALA A 314 -12.67 29.75 11.51
CA ALA A 314 -11.60 29.11 12.26
C ALA A 314 -11.48 27.63 11.87
N VAL A 315 -10.40 26.98 12.31
CA VAL A 315 -10.20 25.53 12.16
C VAL A 315 -10.00 24.90 13.53
N THR A 316 -10.37 23.64 13.74
CA THR A 316 -10.14 22.96 15.01
C THR A 316 -8.78 22.27 15.08
N GLY A 317 -8.16 22.26 16.26
CA GLY A 317 -7.00 21.41 16.54
C GLY A 317 -7.40 20.00 16.99
N GLU A 318 -6.43 19.19 17.40
CA GLU A 318 -6.60 17.80 17.86
C GLU A 318 -7.52 17.65 19.10
N ASP A 319 -7.62 18.73 19.87
CA ASP A 319 -8.49 18.83 21.04
C ASP A 319 -9.93 19.24 20.68
N GLY A 320 -10.26 19.35 19.39
CA GLY A 320 -11.58 19.75 18.90
C GLY A 320 -11.88 21.24 19.09
N GLN A 321 -10.94 22.01 19.65
CA GLN A 321 -11.16 23.42 19.94
C GLN A 321 -10.72 24.27 18.77
N SER A 322 -11.44 25.38 18.53
CA SER A 322 -11.08 26.36 17.52
C SER A 322 -9.61 26.83 17.66
N ARG A 323 -8.98 27.17 16.54
CA ARG A 323 -7.68 27.80 16.38
C ARG A 323 -7.86 29.01 15.47
N TYR A 324 -7.37 30.15 15.91
CA TYR A 324 -7.56 31.42 15.23
C TYR A 324 -6.29 32.26 15.25
N THR A 325 -5.71 32.49 14.06
CA THR A 325 -4.47 33.26 13.87
C THR A 325 -4.60 34.41 12.88
N ARG A 326 -5.78 34.59 12.25
CA ARG A 326 -5.99 35.58 11.19
C ARG A 326 -5.64 36.99 11.63
N GLU A 327 -6.01 37.35 12.86
CA GLU A 327 -5.91 38.73 13.36
C GLU A 327 -5.19 38.80 14.71
N ILE A 328 -3.90 38.50 14.67
CA ILE A 328 -2.98 38.72 15.79
C ILE A 328 -1.97 39.79 15.36
N TYR A 329 -1.72 40.77 16.23
CA TYR A 329 -0.74 41.82 15.96
C TYR A 329 0.28 41.96 17.11
N PRO A 330 1.59 41.98 16.78
CA PRO A 330 2.14 41.72 15.46
C PRO A 330 1.92 40.25 15.03
N ALA A 331 1.91 39.96 13.73
CA ALA A 331 1.46 38.67 13.21
C ALA A 331 2.26 37.49 13.80
N GLU A 332 3.55 37.68 14.02
CA GLU A 332 4.43 36.72 14.68
C GLU A 332 4.01 36.32 16.10
N GLU A 333 3.22 37.13 16.82
CA GLU A 333 2.69 36.70 18.13
C GLU A 333 1.69 35.54 17.99
N GLY A 334 1.09 35.33 16.82
CA GLY A 334 0.13 34.26 16.54
C GLY A 334 0.67 33.07 15.76
N LEU A 335 1.93 33.13 15.36
CA LEU A 335 2.64 32.08 14.63
C LEU A 335 3.47 31.22 15.60
N ALA A 336 4.20 30.24 15.07
CA ALA A 336 5.10 29.39 15.88
C ALA A 336 6.05 30.23 16.76
N ASP A 337 6.27 29.78 18.00
CA ASP A 337 7.01 30.47 19.08
C ASP A 337 6.36 31.80 19.55
N GLY A 338 5.21 32.15 18.99
CA GLY A 338 4.43 33.32 19.32
C GLY A 338 3.67 33.16 20.64
N LYS A 339 3.45 34.27 21.34
CA LYS A 339 2.72 34.30 22.63
C LYS A 339 1.30 33.73 22.54
N PHE A 340 0.71 33.74 21.36
CA PHE A 340 -0.66 33.37 21.04
C PHE A 340 -0.76 32.30 19.94
N GLU A 341 0.32 31.53 19.69
CA GLU A 341 0.40 30.46 18.68
C GLU A 341 -0.78 29.45 18.75
N ASN A 342 -1.27 29.21 19.96
CA ASN A 342 -2.33 28.26 20.28
C ASN A 342 -3.64 28.98 20.67
N ASN A 343 -3.87 30.19 20.15
CA ASN A 343 -5.07 30.94 20.47
C ASN A 343 -6.33 30.21 19.97
N LYS A 344 -7.25 29.98 20.91
CA LYS A 344 -8.51 29.27 20.65
C LYS A 344 -9.73 30.17 20.55
N LEU A 345 -9.53 31.46 20.79
CA LEU A 345 -10.59 32.44 20.88
C LEU A 345 -10.85 33.08 19.52
N VAL A 346 -12.07 32.93 19.05
CA VAL A 346 -12.57 33.52 17.80
C VAL A 346 -13.31 34.82 18.13
N PRO A 347 -12.85 36.00 17.67
CA PRO A 347 -13.55 37.25 17.90
C PRO A 347 -14.77 37.34 16.99
N ILE A 348 -15.95 37.62 17.56
CA ILE A 348 -17.22 37.77 16.83
C ILE A 348 -17.83 39.14 17.15
N PRO A 349 -18.20 39.94 16.12
CA PRO A 349 -18.86 41.23 16.33
C PRO A 349 -20.29 41.08 16.84
N LEU A 350 -20.75 42.05 17.63
CA LEU A 350 -22.16 42.19 18.02
C LEU A 350 -22.72 43.52 17.50
N GLN A 351 -24.00 43.52 17.15
CA GLN A 351 -24.74 44.73 16.78
C GLN A 351 -25.16 45.49 18.05
N ILE A 352 -24.87 46.79 18.10
CA ILE A 352 -25.24 47.65 19.24
C ILE A 352 -26.53 48.46 19.01
N PHE A 353 -26.98 48.59 17.75
CA PHE A 353 -28.20 49.33 17.41
C PHE A 353 -29.32 48.40 16.94
N ASN A 354 -30.55 48.69 17.39
CA ASN A 354 -31.72 48.31 16.64
C ASN A 354 -31.86 49.27 15.45
N LEU A 355 -31.46 48.80 14.27
CA LEU A 355 -31.41 49.61 13.05
C LEU A 355 -32.80 50.11 12.60
N ASN A 356 -33.86 49.37 12.92
CA ASN A 356 -35.22 49.72 12.50
C ASN A 356 -35.76 50.98 13.20
N ASN A 357 -35.43 51.17 14.48
CA ASN A 357 -35.85 52.34 15.26
C ASN A 357 -34.71 53.31 15.56
N GLN A 358 -33.48 53.00 15.12
CA GLN A 358 -32.27 53.82 15.29
C GLN A 358 -31.91 54.08 16.77
N THR A 359 -32.18 53.09 17.63
CA THR A 359 -31.93 53.15 19.07
C THR A 359 -30.90 52.11 19.46
N VAL A 360 -29.96 52.45 20.35
CA VAL A 360 -29.03 51.48 20.94
C VAL A 360 -29.78 50.40 21.72
N PHE A 361 -29.30 49.16 21.72
CA PHE A 361 -29.90 48.11 22.55
C PHE A 361 -29.67 48.39 24.04
N HIS A 362 -30.73 48.49 24.84
CA HIS A 362 -30.65 48.78 26.27
C HIS A 362 -31.69 47.97 27.06
N GLY A 363 -31.46 47.78 28.36
CA GLY A 363 -32.41 47.09 29.25
C GLY A 363 -31.97 45.70 29.72
N GLY A 364 -30.79 45.23 29.31
CA GLY A 364 -30.19 44.03 29.87
C GLY A 364 -30.57 42.72 29.16
N ILE A 365 -30.18 41.59 29.76
CA ILE A 365 -30.50 40.25 29.29
C ILE A 365 -31.18 39.46 30.41
N ALA A 366 -32.40 38.99 30.15
CA ALA A 366 -33.14 38.11 31.05
C ALA A 366 -33.81 36.97 30.27
N ALA A 367 -33.95 35.81 30.92
CA ALA A 367 -34.66 34.68 30.34
C ALA A 367 -36.11 35.05 29.99
N SER A 368 -36.60 34.58 28.84
CA SER A 368 -37.95 34.84 28.33
C SER A 368 -38.28 36.33 28.11
N GLN A 369 -37.27 37.21 28.03
CA GLN A 369 -37.43 38.62 27.68
C GLN A 369 -36.67 38.95 26.39
N GLU A 370 -37.06 40.04 25.73
CA GLU A 370 -36.32 40.54 24.57
C GLU A 370 -34.91 40.95 24.98
N VAL A 371 -33.93 40.66 24.12
CA VAL A 371 -32.52 40.96 24.38
C VAL A 371 -32.29 42.47 24.22
N GLY A 372 -32.25 43.17 25.34
CA GLY A 372 -31.96 44.60 25.46
C GLY A 372 -30.46 44.89 25.61
N ALA A 373 -29.60 44.10 25.00
CA ALA A 373 -28.15 44.27 25.03
C ALA A 373 -27.58 44.04 23.63
N PRO A 374 -26.34 44.48 23.34
CA PRO A 374 -25.68 44.14 22.09
C PRO A 374 -25.73 42.63 21.81
N HIS A 375 -26.17 42.26 20.61
CA HIS A 375 -26.33 40.87 20.20
C HIS A 375 -26.19 40.69 18.68
N LEU A 376 -26.09 39.44 18.21
CA LEU A 376 -26.04 39.12 16.79
C LEU A 376 -26.81 37.84 16.50
N ASN A 377 -27.68 37.89 15.49
CA ASN A 377 -28.22 36.68 14.87
C ASN A 377 -27.19 36.13 13.88
N ALA A 378 -26.75 34.89 14.10
CA ALA A 378 -25.73 34.25 13.28
C ALA A 378 -26.00 32.75 13.12
N THR A 379 -25.47 32.17 12.05
CA THR A 379 -25.41 30.71 11.86
C THR A 379 -23.97 30.24 11.85
N VAL A 380 -23.68 29.11 12.49
CA VAL A 380 -22.36 28.48 12.52
C VAL A 380 -22.43 27.15 11.80
N ARG A 381 -21.61 26.96 10.76
CA ARG A 381 -21.47 25.70 10.02
C ARG A 381 -20.14 25.05 10.37
N VAL A 382 -20.17 23.74 10.52
CA VAL A 382 -18.97 22.91 10.68
C VAL A 382 -18.84 22.01 9.47
N TRP A 383 -17.71 22.15 8.78
CA TRP A 383 -17.32 21.31 7.67
C TRP A 383 -16.20 20.38 8.11
N TRP A 384 -16.33 19.09 7.82
CA TRP A 384 -15.29 18.11 8.11
C TRP A 384 -15.05 17.23 6.89
N GLU A 385 -13.78 17.00 6.58
CA GLU A 385 -13.31 16.68 5.23
C GLU A 385 -13.80 17.74 4.22
N THR A 386 -15.01 17.54 3.68
CA THR A 386 -15.66 18.43 2.70
C THR A 386 -17.16 18.60 2.95
N VAL A 387 -17.72 17.86 3.91
CA VAL A 387 -19.16 17.71 4.14
C VAL A 387 -19.58 18.56 5.33
N ILE A 388 -20.76 19.18 5.27
CA ILE A 388 -21.36 19.82 6.44
C ILE A 388 -21.75 18.72 7.44
N VAL A 389 -21.16 18.75 8.64
CA VAL A 389 -21.44 17.79 9.72
C VAL A 389 -22.19 18.42 10.89
N ASN A 390 -22.35 19.74 10.91
CA ASN A 390 -23.25 20.44 11.83
C ASN A 390 -23.61 21.83 11.30
N GLN A 391 -24.81 22.27 11.63
CA GLN A 391 -25.20 23.66 11.55
C GLN A 391 -25.93 24.09 12.84
N THR A 392 -25.35 25.05 13.56
CA THR A 392 -25.90 25.62 14.79
C THR A 392 -26.44 27.03 14.54
N ILE A 393 -27.68 27.29 14.92
CA ILE A 393 -28.36 28.58 14.69
C ILE A 393 -28.44 29.37 16.00
N TYR A 394 -27.88 30.59 15.99
CA TYR A 394 -28.03 31.59 17.04
C TYR A 394 -28.99 32.66 16.54
N TYR A 395 -30.29 32.44 16.70
CA TYR A 395 -31.31 33.31 16.14
C TYR A 395 -32.43 33.62 17.14
N GLY A 396 -32.97 34.82 17.03
CA GLY A 396 -34.19 35.24 17.69
C GLY A 396 -34.00 36.56 18.43
N LYS A 397 -35.06 36.99 19.11
CA LYS A 397 -35.05 38.21 19.92
C LYS A 397 -35.15 37.95 21.42
N ILE A 398 -35.35 36.71 21.85
CA ILE A 398 -35.55 36.29 23.24
C ILE A 398 -34.51 35.23 23.60
N ILE A 399 -34.08 35.19 24.88
CA ILE A 399 -33.29 34.08 25.43
C ILE A 399 -34.21 32.98 25.95
N ASN A 400 -34.07 31.78 25.38
CA ASN A 400 -34.80 30.58 25.80
C ASN A 400 -33.93 29.74 26.75
N GLY A 401 -34.51 29.26 27.86
CA GLY A 401 -33.80 28.48 28.88
C GLY A 401 -33.36 29.31 30.08
N THR A 402 -32.23 28.95 30.70
CA THR A 402 -31.69 29.65 31.88
C THR A 402 -30.39 30.36 31.51
N VAL A 403 -30.32 31.68 31.75
CA VAL A 403 -29.11 32.49 31.52
C VAL A 403 -28.00 32.01 32.48
N GLY A 404 -27.12 31.14 31.98
CA GLY A 404 -26.12 30.44 32.76
C GLY A 404 -25.32 29.45 31.90
N ALA A 405 -24.42 28.72 32.55
CA ALA A 405 -23.64 27.65 31.91
C ALA A 405 -23.39 26.50 32.90
N THR A 406 -23.22 25.28 32.39
CA THR A 406 -22.94 24.07 33.17
C THR A 406 -21.56 23.53 32.85
N LEU A 407 -20.84 23.00 33.84
CA LEU A 407 -19.54 22.39 33.64
C LEU A 407 -19.67 21.04 32.93
N VAL A 408 -18.83 20.82 31.92
CA VAL A 408 -18.57 19.55 31.27
C VAL A 408 -17.21 19.06 31.76
N ASP A 409 -17.23 18.15 32.73
CA ASP A 409 -16.04 17.73 33.48
C ASP A 409 -14.97 17.09 32.57
N GLU A 410 -15.37 16.41 31.49
CA GLU A 410 -14.46 15.68 30.61
C GLU A 410 -13.45 16.58 29.89
N VAL A 411 -13.80 17.85 29.68
CA VAL A 411 -12.97 18.85 28.97
C VAL A 411 -12.74 20.13 29.78
N GLU A 412 -13.27 20.19 31.01
CA GLU A 412 -13.15 21.33 31.94
C GLU A 412 -13.64 22.66 31.36
N LYS A 413 -14.76 22.65 30.61
CA LYS A 413 -15.38 23.85 30.01
C LYS A 413 -16.84 24.01 30.40
N TYR A 414 -17.36 25.23 30.29
CA TYR A 414 -18.73 25.54 30.65
C TYR A 414 -19.61 25.72 29.41
N MET A 415 -20.63 24.87 29.27
CA MET A 415 -21.60 24.89 28.18
C MET A 415 -22.79 25.80 28.53
N PRO A 416 -23.19 26.77 27.67
CA PRO A 416 -24.39 27.57 27.87
C PRO A 416 -25.66 26.72 28.07
N THR A 417 -26.52 27.11 29.02
CA THR A 417 -27.81 26.44 29.31
C THR A 417 -29.01 27.15 28.67
N PHE A 418 -28.76 27.94 27.63
CA PHE A 418 -29.76 28.74 26.94
C PHE A 418 -29.49 28.79 25.44
N ALA A 419 -30.53 29.12 24.68
CA ALA A 419 -30.47 29.36 23.23
C ALA A 419 -30.98 30.77 22.91
N GLY A 420 -30.53 31.33 21.80
CA GLY A 420 -30.89 32.68 21.32
C GLY A 420 -29.74 33.33 20.53
N PRO A 421 -29.83 34.65 20.24
CA PRO A 421 -28.76 35.36 19.54
C PRO A 421 -27.46 35.37 20.33
N LEU A 422 -26.32 35.45 19.63
CA LEU A 422 -25.00 35.62 20.25
C LEU A 422 -24.98 36.91 21.07
N ASN A 423 -24.42 36.85 22.27
CA ASN A 423 -24.42 37.96 23.24
C ASN A 423 -23.32 37.73 24.30
N ILE A 424 -23.18 38.65 25.26
CA ILE A 424 -22.12 38.62 26.29
C ILE A 424 -22.07 37.35 27.16
N TRP A 425 -23.19 36.64 27.35
CA TRP A 425 -23.21 35.38 28.11
C TRP A 425 -22.59 34.21 27.37
N HIS A 426 -22.39 34.33 26.06
CA HIS A 426 -21.61 33.38 25.27
C HIS A 426 -20.11 33.69 25.31
N ASN A 427 -19.69 34.83 25.87
CA ASN A 427 -18.29 35.26 25.83
C ASN A 427 -17.41 34.40 26.74
N ALA A 428 -16.35 33.80 26.20
CA ALA A 428 -15.37 33.02 26.96
C ALA A 428 -14.55 33.88 27.92
N THR A 429 -14.46 35.19 27.66
CA THR A 429 -13.71 36.16 28.47
C THR A 429 -14.62 37.08 29.29
N ASN A 430 -15.84 36.65 29.59
CA ASN A 430 -16.80 37.45 30.35
C ASN A 430 -16.20 37.84 31.72
N PRO A 431 -15.98 39.13 32.02
CA PRO A 431 -15.30 39.58 33.23
C PRO A 431 -16.12 39.33 34.50
N SER A 432 -17.43 39.10 34.38
CA SER A 432 -18.33 38.79 35.49
C SER A 432 -18.38 37.30 35.84
N LYS A 433 -17.63 36.44 35.12
CA LYS A 433 -17.56 34.99 35.34
C LYS A 433 -16.11 34.53 35.41
N GLU A 434 -15.80 33.66 36.37
CA GLU A 434 -14.44 33.13 36.57
C GLU A 434 -14.12 31.90 35.69
N TYR A 435 -14.98 31.56 34.71
CA TYR A 435 -14.85 30.31 33.95
C TYR A 435 -15.01 30.48 32.44
N PRO A 436 -14.30 29.66 31.62
CA PRO A 436 -14.32 29.75 30.16
C PRO A 436 -15.60 29.10 29.59
N VAL A 437 -16.48 29.93 29.03
CA VAL A 437 -17.68 29.48 28.32
C VAL A 437 -17.31 28.99 26.92
N ALA A 438 -17.67 27.74 26.59
CA ALA A 438 -17.43 27.11 25.29
C ALA A 438 -18.75 26.68 24.65
N ASN A 439 -18.86 26.81 23.33
CA ASN A 439 -19.99 26.29 22.58
C ASN A 439 -19.63 24.90 22.05
N PHE A 440 -20.33 23.90 22.56
CA PHE A 440 -20.18 22.52 22.16
C PHE A 440 -21.00 22.28 20.90
N ILE A 441 -20.33 21.88 19.84
CA ILE A 441 -20.94 21.57 18.55
C ILE A 441 -20.84 20.06 18.32
N ASN A 442 -21.99 19.40 18.29
CA ASN A 442 -22.12 17.97 18.07
C ASN A 442 -22.21 17.64 16.56
N ALA A 443 -21.14 17.08 16.01
CA ALA A 443 -21.05 16.73 14.61
C ALA A 443 -21.55 15.30 14.33
N THR A 444 -22.17 15.12 13.17
CA THR A 444 -22.66 13.84 12.67
C THR A 444 -21.53 13.11 11.92
N VAL A 445 -20.59 12.54 12.67
CA VAL A 445 -19.51 11.68 12.17
C VAL A 445 -19.64 10.30 12.81
N PHE A 446 -19.55 9.26 12.00
CA PHE A 446 -19.83 7.87 12.40
C PHE A 446 -18.61 6.97 12.30
N HIS A 447 -18.67 5.87 13.05
CA HIS A 447 -17.68 4.81 13.04
C HIS A 447 -18.28 3.53 12.46
N ALA A 448 -17.55 2.87 11.55
CA ALA A 448 -17.78 1.48 11.16
C ALA A 448 -16.45 0.81 10.76
N GLN A 449 -16.36 -0.49 10.98
CA GLN A 449 -15.25 -1.35 10.59
C GLN A 449 -15.64 -2.12 9.33
N PHE A 450 -14.75 -2.19 8.34
CA PHE A 450 -14.99 -2.92 7.09
C PHE A 450 -14.15 -4.19 7.08
N CYS A 451 -14.78 -5.35 6.92
CA CYS A 451 -14.11 -6.64 6.88
C CYS A 451 -14.32 -7.30 5.52
N THR A 452 -13.23 -7.81 4.94
CA THR A 452 -13.19 -8.30 3.56
C THR A 452 -12.61 -9.71 3.51
N TYR A 453 -13.31 -10.59 2.81
CA TYR A 453 -12.96 -11.99 2.60
C TYR A 453 -12.98 -12.31 1.11
N ASP A 454 -12.24 -13.33 0.68
CA ASP A 454 -12.44 -13.88 -0.67
C ASP A 454 -13.79 -14.63 -0.77
N ASN A 455 -14.14 -15.07 -1.98
CA ASN A 455 -15.47 -15.63 -2.26
C ASN A 455 -15.44 -17.14 -2.52
N ASP A 456 -14.54 -17.87 -1.87
CA ASP A 456 -14.51 -19.34 -2.00
C ASP A 456 -14.29 -20.08 -0.69
N THR A 457 -14.90 -21.25 -0.55
CA THR A 457 -14.76 -22.08 0.65
C THR A 457 -13.96 -23.36 0.40
N ALA A 458 -13.50 -23.56 -0.83
CA ALA A 458 -12.98 -24.83 -1.32
C ALA A 458 -11.47 -24.93 -1.15
N ILE A 459 -10.76 -23.82 -1.36
CA ILE A 459 -9.34 -23.69 -1.16
C ILE A 459 -9.14 -22.69 -0.02
N LYS A 460 -8.32 -23.09 0.96
CA LYS A 460 -8.06 -22.27 2.14
C LYS A 460 -6.58 -22.29 2.45
N PHE A 461 -6.06 -21.16 2.85
CA PHE A 461 -4.72 -21.06 3.36
C PHE A 461 -4.63 -21.88 4.67
N PRO A 462 -3.64 -22.77 4.85
CA PRO A 462 -3.62 -23.74 5.96
C PRO A 462 -3.68 -23.16 7.39
N GLU A 463 -3.41 -21.87 7.56
CA GLU A 463 -3.38 -21.15 8.84
C GLU A 463 -4.38 -19.97 8.88
N ALA A 464 -5.23 -19.81 7.86
CA ALA A 464 -6.25 -18.77 7.84
C ALA A 464 -7.39 -19.09 8.83
N GLU A 465 -7.99 -18.03 9.39
CA GLU A 465 -9.16 -18.16 10.25
C GLU A 465 -10.39 -18.05 9.36
N SER A 466 -11.29 -19.03 9.44
CA SER A 466 -12.52 -19.01 8.65
C SER A 466 -13.48 -17.94 9.18
N ALA A 467 -14.02 -17.11 8.29
CA ALA A 467 -15.09 -16.19 8.62
C ALA A 467 -16.47 -16.86 8.51
N THR A 468 -17.34 -16.59 9.49
CA THR A 468 -18.76 -16.95 9.43
C THR A 468 -19.58 -15.67 9.26
N LEU A 469 -20.52 -15.68 8.30
CA LEU A 469 -21.53 -14.64 8.17
C LEU A 469 -22.86 -15.22 8.66
N GLU A 470 -23.41 -14.62 9.71
CA GLU A 470 -24.71 -15.02 10.26
C GLU A 470 -25.82 -14.26 9.53
N GLU A 471 -26.77 -15.00 8.94
CA GLU A 471 -27.92 -14.40 8.27
C GLU A 471 -29.09 -14.27 9.25
N TYR A 472 -29.60 -13.06 9.45
CA TYR A 472 -30.86 -12.80 10.15
C TYR A 472 -32.04 -12.79 9.16
N GLN A 473 -32.57 -13.96 8.79
CA GLN A 473 -33.87 -14.00 8.11
C GLN A 473 -35.02 -13.99 9.12
N LEU A 474 -35.96 -13.06 8.93
CA LEU A 474 -37.31 -13.14 9.48
C LEU A 474 -38.29 -13.51 8.35
N PRO A 475 -38.63 -14.80 8.14
CA PRO A 475 -39.84 -15.12 7.41
C PRO A 475 -41.05 -14.57 8.20
N PRO A 476 -42.01 -13.86 7.57
CA PRO A 476 -43.15 -13.32 8.29
C PRO A 476 -43.97 -14.46 8.92
N GLY A 477 -43.96 -14.53 10.26
CA GLY A 477 -44.82 -15.42 11.05
C GLY A 477 -44.18 -16.68 11.67
N GLN A 478 -42.85 -16.81 11.76
CA GLN A 478 -42.19 -17.91 12.51
C GLN A 478 -41.09 -17.45 13.47
N ASP A 479 -40.78 -18.28 14.47
CA ASP A 479 -39.74 -18.06 15.49
C ASP A 479 -38.33 -17.96 14.88
N ARG A 480 -37.47 -17.13 15.50
CA ARG A 480 -36.07 -16.90 15.11
C ARG A 480 -35.30 -18.21 14.97
N SER A 481 -34.89 -18.59 13.76
CA SER A 481 -33.86 -19.60 13.53
C SER A 481 -32.62 -18.92 12.99
N LEU A 482 -31.50 -19.02 13.71
CA LEU A 482 -30.17 -18.63 13.22
C LEU A 482 -29.79 -19.56 12.07
N TRP A 483 -29.67 -19.02 10.86
CA TRP A 483 -29.02 -19.73 9.75
C TRP A 483 -27.65 -19.08 9.59
N SER A 484 -26.61 -19.72 10.12
CA SER A 484 -25.23 -19.35 9.78
C SER A 484 -24.97 -19.83 8.37
N VAL A 485 -24.70 -18.91 7.44
CA VAL A 485 -24.17 -19.29 6.13
C VAL A 485 -22.66 -19.33 6.28
N ASP A 486 -22.10 -20.54 6.17
CA ASP A 486 -20.67 -20.77 6.21
C ASP A 486 -20.08 -20.28 4.87
N VAL A 487 -19.87 -18.96 4.73
CA VAL A 487 -19.37 -18.32 3.50
C VAL A 487 -17.83 -18.24 3.47
N THR A 488 -17.17 -19.20 4.13
CA THR A 488 -15.81 -19.18 4.70
C THR A 488 -14.64 -18.99 3.72
N GLY A 489 -14.60 -17.85 3.04
CA GLY A 489 -13.39 -17.35 2.41
C GLY A 489 -12.25 -17.09 3.39
N ASP A 490 -11.03 -17.03 2.88
CA ASP A 490 -9.89 -16.58 3.66
C ASP A 490 -9.97 -15.05 3.83
N GLN A 491 -9.46 -14.56 4.96
CA GLN A 491 -9.37 -13.12 5.17
C GLN A 491 -8.45 -12.46 4.14
N LEU A 492 -8.87 -11.33 3.59
CA LEU A 492 -7.96 -10.50 2.78
C LEU A 492 -7.14 -9.64 3.74
N ILE A 493 -5.87 -9.97 3.93
CA ILE A 493 -4.94 -9.23 4.80
C ILE A 493 -4.20 -8.18 3.98
N GLY A 494 -4.30 -6.90 4.37
CA GLY A 494 -3.66 -5.79 3.67
C GLY A 494 -4.45 -5.28 2.46
N ALA A 495 -5.77 -5.53 2.42
CA ALA A 495 -6.65 -5.00 1.39
C ALA A 495 -6.84 -3.50 1.60
N LEU A 496 -6.75 -2.72 0.52
CA LEU A 496 -6.95 -1.27 0.62
C LEU A 496 -8.44 -0.97 0.60
N VAL A 497 -8.90 -0.20 1.59
CA VAL A 497 -10.28 0.27 1.71
C VAL A 497 -10.28 1.79 1.60
N ALA A 498 -10.97 2.31 0.60
CA ALA A 498 -11.09 3.74 0.35
C ALA A 498 -12.55 4.20 0.42
N ILE A 499 -12.77 5.43 0.89
CA ILE A 499 -14.10 6.05 0.97
C ILE A 499 -14.21 7.13 -0.12
N ASN A 500 -15.23 7.01 -0.97
CA ASN A 500 -15.48 7.92 -2.09
C ASN A 500 -16.83 8.61 -1.91
N LEU A 501 -16.84 9.90 -1.60
CA LEU A 501 -18.05 10.68 -1.37
C LEU A 501 -18.81 10.89 -2.69
N LYS A 502 -20.14 10.80 -2.65
CA LYS A 502 -21.01 10.83 -3.83
C LYS A 502 -22.01 11.98 -3.78
N THR A 503 -22.28 12.54 -4.96
CA THR A 503 -23.42 13.45 -5.14
C THR A 503 -24.70 12.70 -5.48
N THR A 504 -25.82 13.42 -5.45
CA THR A 504 -27.10 12.94 -5.99
C THR A 504 -26.91 12.42 -7.42
N GLY A 505 -27.42 11.21 -7.67
CA GLY A 505 -27.23 10.47 -8.92
C GLY A 505 -25.96 9.61 -8.97
N ASP A 506 -25.41 9.24 -7.80
CA ASP A 506 -24.29 8.29 -7.64
C ASP A 506 -22.99 8.70 -8.37
N THR A 507 -22.79 10.00 -8.58
CA THR A 507 -21.59 10.52 -9.25
C THR A 507 -20.43 10.68 -8.26
N PRO A 508 -19.22 10.12 -8.55
CA PRO A 508 -18.01 10.35 -7.78
C PRO A 508 -17.71 11.84 -7.63
N TYR A 509 -17.54 12.29 -6.38
CA TYR A 509 -17.25 13.69 -6.09
C TYR A 509 -15.87 13.89 -5.52
N TYR A 510 -15.57 13.20 -4.41
CA TYR A 510 -14.32 13.35 -3.68
C TYR A 510 -13.90 12.03 -3.06
N MET A 511 -12.71 11.55 -3.42
CA MET A 511 -12.07 10.41 -2.76
C MET A 511 -11.34 10.93 -1.52
N THR A 512 -11.78 10.47 -0.36
CA THR A 512 -11.13 10.84 0.90
C THR A 512 -9.68 10.38 0.90
N LYS A 513 -8.80 11.18 1.50
CA LYS A 513 -7.39 10.82 1.71
C LYS A 513 -7.18 9.85 2.88
N ASN A 514 -8.25 9.37 3.49
CA ASN A 514 -8.19 8.38 4.55
C ASN A 514 -8.00 6.99 3.94
N LEU A 515 -6.75 6.54 3.85
CA LEU A 515 -6.40 5.21 3.33
C LEU A 515 -6.43 4.20 4.46
N LEU A 516 -7.38 3.28 4.41
CA LEU A 516 -7.52 2.20 5.37
C LEU A 516 -6.99 0.91 4.77
N SER A 517 -6.52 0.02 5.62
CA SER A 517 -6.09 -1.33 5.27
C SER A 517 -6.63 -2.36 6.25
N THR A 518 -6.81 -3.59 5.77
CA THR A 518 -7.27 -4.69 6.61
C THR A 518 -6.12 -5.40 7.35
N ASN A 519 -6.37 -5.80 8.58
CA ASN A 519 -5.44 -6.50 9.45
C ASN A 519 -5.48 -8.03 9.25
N SER A 520 -4.86 -8.77 10.17
CA SER A 520 -4.83 -10.24 10.17
C SER A 520 -6.20 -10.92 10.34
N SER A 521 -7.23 -10.21 10.81
CA SER A 521 -8.62 -10.71 10.86
C SER A 521 -9.44 -10.32 9.63
N GLY A 522 -8.82 -9.68 8.63
CA GLY A 522 -9.49 -9.20 7.43
C GLY A 522 -10.31 -7.93 7.62
N CYS A 523 -10.17 -7.24 8.76
CA CYS A 523 -10.94 -6.05 9.10
C CYS A 523 -10.06 -4.81 9.11
N THR A 524 -10.61 -3.65 8.75
CA THR A 524 -9.89 -2.37 8.91
C THR A 524 -9.45 -2.21 10.35
N ASN A 525 -8.21 -1.76 10.57
CA ASN A 525 -7.70 -1.47 11.91
C ASN A 525 -6.92 -0.15 11.97
N ASP A 526 -6.98 0.63 10.91
CA ASP A 526 -6.32 1.92 10.83
C ASP A 526 -7.23 3.01 11.40
N PRO A 527 -6.71 3.85 12.32
CA PRO A 527 -7.44 5.01 12.76
C PRO A 527 -7.48 6.06 11.63
N HIS A 528 -8.44 6.98 11.72
CA HIS A 528 -8.61 8.05 10.73
C HIS A 528 -7.33 8.93 10.55
N LYS A 529 -7.07 9.44 9.34
CA LYS A 529 -5.89 10.28 9.03
C LYS A 529 -5.62 11.43 10.01
N TYR A 530 -6.69 12.11 10.47
CA TYR A 530 -6.62 13.16 11.51
C TYR A 530 -6.70 12.58 12.92
N ARG A 531 -5.83 13.05 13.84
CA ARG A 531 -5.90 12.76 15.30
C ARG A 531 -7.15 13.35 15.95
N GLY A 532 -7.35 13.10 17.24
CA GLY A 532 -8.46 13.67 18.04
C GLY A 532 -9.70 12.78 18.19
N GLY A 533 -9.80 11.68 17.43
CA GLY A 533 -10.87 10.69 17.64
C GLY A 533 -10.69 9.83 18.90
N LEU A 534 -11.73 9.07 19.26
CA LEU A 534 -11.64 8.09 20.36
C LEU A 534 -10.53 7.06 20.15
N THR A 535 -9.79 6.75 21.22
CA THR A 535 -8.60 5.88 21.18
C THR A 535 -8.85 4.46 21.69
N ASP A 536 -10.02 4.20 22.27
CA ASP A 536 -10.36 2.88 22.79
C ASP A 536 -11.00 2.03 21.70
N TYR A 537 -10.82 0.71 21.78
CA TYR A 537 -11.56 -0.25 20.95
C TYR A 537 -13.06 -0.11 21.22
N PRO A 538 -13.92 -0.09 20.18
CA PRO A 538 -13.61 -0.35 18.76
C PRO A 538 -13.31 0.87 17.89
N TYR A 539 -13.30 2.07 18.47
CA TYR A 539 -13.23 3.32 17.72
C TYR A 539 -11.88 3.52 17.01
N ASN A 540 -10.80 3.07 17.64
CA ASN A 540 -9.44 3.15 17.10
C ASN A 540 -9.18 2.22 15.91
N GLU A 541 -10.07 1.27 15.64
CA GLU A 541 -10.01 0.32 14.53
C GLU A 541 -11.14 0.54 13.50
N SER A 542 -11.96 1.57 13.70
CA SER A 542 -13.08 1.89 12.82
C SER A 542 -12.75 3.06 11.90
N ALA A 543 -13.24 2.98 10.65
CA ALA A 543 -13.28 4.10 9.75
C ALA A 543 -14.18 5.21 10.32
N ARG A 544 -13.76 6.47 10.19
CA ARG A 544 -14.60 7.64 10.48
C ARG A 544 -15.11 8.23 9.17
N PHE A 545 -16.39 8.51 9.10
CA PHE A 545 -17.01 9.12 7.92
C PHE A 545 -18.11 10.11 8.31
N PRO A 546 -18.29 11.19 7.53
CA PRO A 546 -19.36 12.14 7.77
C PRO A 546 -20.71 11.51 7.46
N ASN A 547 -21.72 11.95 8.19
CA ASN A 547 -23.12 11.76 7.87
C ASN A 547 -23.76 13.13 7.79
N ALA A 548 -24.41 13.39 6.68
CA ALA A 548 -24.83 14.72 6.30
C ALA A 548 -26.30 14.98 6.72
N THR A 549 -26.82 14.26 7.70
CA THR A 549 -28.20 14.39 8.16
C THR A 549 -28.22 14.85 9.62
N LEU A 550 -29.03 15.85 9.94
CA LEU A 550 -29.12 16.37 11.31
C LEU A 550 -29.90 15.44 12.24
N TRP A 551 -29.51 15.48 13.51
CA TRP A 551 -30.16 14.77 14.60
C TRP A 551 -31.56 15.31 14.92
N ASN A 552 -32.41 14.37 15.34
CA ASN A 552 -33.72 14.60 15.90
C ASN A 552 -33.65 15.30 17.29
N ILE A 553 -33.60 16.63 17.34
CA ILE A 553 -33.74 17.37 18.60
C ILE A 553 -35.21 17.27 19.06
N ASN A 554 -35.45 16.61 20.20
CA ASN A 554 -36.77 16.44 20.86
C ASN A 554 -37.83 15.57 20.15
N GLY A 555 -37.45 14.66 19.26
CA GLY A 555 -38.40 13.75 18.60
C GLY A 555 -38.90 14.20 17.22
N THR A 556 -38.66 15.44 16.81
CA THR A 556 -38.95 15.97 15.47
C THR A 556 -37.76 15.94 14.49
N LEU A 557 -37.93 15.18 13.40
CA LEU A 557 -37.16 15.33 12.16
C LEU A 557 -37.49 16.65 11.47
N TYR A 558 -36.83 16.93 10.33
CA TYR A 558 -37.18 18.03 9.42
C TYR A 558 -38.50 17.76 8.67
N VAL A 559 -39.52 17.40 9.44
CA VAL A 559 -40.89 17.12 8.99
C VAL A 559 -41.75 18.28 9.46
N ASP A 560 -42.77 18.60 8.67
CA ASP A 560 -43.81 19.57 9.00
C ASP A 560 -45.09 18.76 9.27
N ASP A 561 -45.14 18.09 10.44
CA ASP A 561 -46.25 17.18 10.79
C ASP A 561 -47.55 17.96 11.01
N ASP A 562 -47.47 19.24 11.41
CA ASP A 562 -48.63 20.11 11.58
C ASP A 562 -49.07 20.83 10.28
N SER A 563 -48.30 20.68 9.20
CA SER A 563 -48.53 21.22 7.85
C SER A 563 -48.67 22.75 7.81
N ASN A 564 -47.97 23.46 8.68
CA ASN A 564 -48.00 24.92 8.74
C ASN A 564 -47.02 25.60 7.75
N GLY A 565 -46.21 24.81 7.03
CA GLY A 565 -45.19 25.27 6.08
C GLY A 565 -43.80 25.51 6.71
N ILE A 566 -43.65 25.23 8.01
CA ILE A 566 -42.41 25.37 8.79
C ILE A 566 -42.05 23.98 9.32
N PRO A 567 -40.82 23.50 9.10
CA PRO A 567 -40.38 22.24 9.72
C PRO A 567 -40.50 22.34 11.24
N ASP A 568 -41.07 21.30 11.87
CA ASP A 568 -41.37 21.24 13.30
C ASP A 568 -40.13 21.52 14.17
N TYR A 569 -38.93 21.20 13.66
CA TYR A 569 -37.66 21.59 14.27
C TYR A 569 -37.62 23.08 14.63
N PHE A 570 -37.97 23.97 13.69
CA PHE A 570 -37.92 25.41 13.92
C PHE A 570 -39.07 25.89 14.81
N ASP A 571 -40.24 25.27 14.72
CA ASP A 571 -41.38 25.61 15.57
C ASP A 571 -41.15 25.22 17.02
N ASN A 572 -40.63 24.01 17.27
CA ASN A 572 -40.31 23.52 18.61
C ASN A 572 -39.21 24.34 19.29
N LEU A 573 -38.29 24.90 18.51
CA LEU A 573 -37.25 25.81 19.00
C LEU A 573 -37.72 27.26 19.14
N GLY A 574 -38.95 27.57 18.72
CA GLY A 574 -39.51 28.92 18.75
C GLY A 574 -38.86 29.88 17.76
N ILE A 575 -38.27 29.36 16.69
CA ILE A 575 -37.53 30.09 15.65
C ILE A 575 -38.17 29.92 14.27
N GLY A 576 -39.46 29.60 14.15
CA GLY A 576 -40.15 29.51 12.85
C GLY A 576 -40.02 30.76 11.97
N SER A 577 -39.80 31.95 12.56
CA SER A 577 -39.50 33.17 11.79
C SER A 577 -38.13 33.15 11.11
N PHE A 578 -37.17 32.35 11.59
CA PHE A 578 -35.92 32.07 10.88
C PHE A 578 -36.23 31.36 9.57
N TRP A 579 -36.97 30.26 9.64
CA TRP A 579 -37.33 29.48 8.46
C TRP A 579 -38.11 30.32 7.43
N ALA A 580 -39.08 31.11 7.88
CA ALA A 580 -39.82 31.99 6.99
C ALA A 580 -38.93 33.05 6.28
N LYS A 581 -37.79 33.43 6.88
CA LYS A 581 -36.88 34.45 6.34
C LYS A 581 -35.72 33.84 5.52
N PHE A 582 -35.21 32.69 5.93
CA PHE A 582 -33.98 32.09 5.38
C PHE A 582 -34.11 30.64 4.94
N GLY A 583 -35.28 30.02 5.06
CA GLY A 583 -35.46 28.60 4.75
C GLY A 583 -35.08 28.22 3.31
N ASP A 584 -35.25 29.15 2.38
CA ASP A 584 -34.83 28.98 0.98
C ASP A 584 -33.29 29.06 0.80
N HIS A 585 -32.58 29.64 1.77
CA HIS A 585 -31.12 29.82 1.75
C HIS A 585 -30.39 28.85 2.67
N VAL A 586 -31.07 28.32 3.69
CA VAL A 586 -30.47 27.53 4.75
C VAL A 586 -31.18 26.19 4.83
N TRP A 587 -30.39 25.12 4.69
CA TRP A 587 -30.83 23.74 4.82
C TRP A 587 -30.28 23.15 6.11
N LEU A 588 -31.15 22.50 6.86
CA LEU A 588 -30.77 21.68 8.01
C LEU A 588 -30.50 20.24 7.64
N ASN A 589 -30.97 19.78 6.49
CA ASN A 589 -30.45 18.54 5.96
C ASN A 589 -29.05 18.85 5.43
N ALA A 590 -28.03 18.60 6.25
CA ALA A 590 -26.63 18.93 5.99
C ALA A 590 -25.99 18.11 4.86
N SER A 591 -26.81 17.58 3.94
CA SER A 591 -26.49 16.78 2.75
C SER A 591 -25.82 17.63 1.69
N LEU A 592 -24.77 18.36 2.05
CA LEU A 592 -24.05 19.24 1.17
C LEU A 592 -22.55 19.13 1.41
N MET A 593 -21.80 19.26 0.33
CA MET A 593 -20.35 19.30 0.37
C MET A 593 -19.80 20.30 -0.65
N TYR A 594 -18.59 20.78 -0.37
CA TYR A 594 -17.83 21.61 -1.29
C TYR A 594 -16.72 20.79 -1.95
N ASN A 595 -16.31 21.20 -3.16
CA ASN A 595 -15.23 20.54 -3.87
C ASN A 595 -13.91 21.17 -3.41
N PRO A 596 -12.97 20.41 -2.84
CA PRO A 596 -11.64 20.93 -2.51
C PRO A 596 -10.96 21.66 -3.65
N ALA A 597 -11.18 21.23 -4.89
CA ALA A 597 -10.58 21.83 -6.08
C ALA A 597 -11.15 23.21 -6.45
N ASP A 598 -12.34 23.56 -5.93
CA ASP A 598 -12.97 24.87 -6.14
C ASP A 598 -12.44 25.93 -5.16
N ALA A 599 -11.64 25.55 -4.16
CA ALA A 599 -11.06 26.49 -3.22
C ALA A 599 -9.92 27.29 -3.87
N ASP A 600 -9.92 28.62 -3.69
CA ASP A 600 -8.84 29.48 -4.18
C ASP A 600 -7.50 29.17 -3.48
N ASN A 601 -7.55 28.65 -2.26
CA ASN A 601 -6.43 28.13 -1.48
C ASN A 601 -6.40 26.59 -1.38
N LYS A 602 -6.89 25.88 -2.41
CA LYS A 602 -6.97 24.39 -2.42
C LYS A 602 -5.71 23.64 -2.02
N ASP A 603 -4.54 24.25 -2.16
CA ASP A 603 -3.29 23.59 -1.82
C ASP A 603 -3.03 23.58 -0.29
N ASP A 604 -3.68 24.50 0.43
CA ASP A 604 -3.43 24.81 1.85
C ASP A 604 -4.54 24.34 2.79
N ILE A 605 -5.71 24.02 2.26
CA ILE A 605 -6.83 23.49 3.04
C ILE A 605 -6.50 22.10 3.64
N PRO A 606 -7.27 21.59 4.62
CA PRO A 606 -7.04 20.28 5.21
C PRO A 606 -6.94 19.12 4.20
N GLU A 607 -7.61 19.25 3.06
CA GLU A 607 -7.57 18.27 1.95
C GLU A 607 -6.52 18.58 0.88
N GLY A 608 -5.76 19.65 1.04
CA GLY A 608 -4.65 20.05 0.17
C GLY A 608 -3.42 19.14 0.34
N PRO A 609 -2.44 19.22 -0.57
CA PRO A 609 -1.18 18.50 -0.46
C PRO A 609 -0.21 19.12 0.56
N ASN A 610 -0.34 20.40 0.96
CA ASN A 610 0.67 21.04 1.82
C ASN A 610 0.57 20.64 3.31
N LEU A 611 -0.58 20.11 3.74
CA LEU A 611 -0.75 19.54 5.08
C LEU A 611 -0.29 18.08 5.08
N GLU A 612 0.97 17.88 5.45
CA GLU A 612 1.63 16.59 5.51
C GLU A 612 1.92 16.19 6.95
N ASP A 613 1.96 14.89 7.21
CA ASP A 613 2.36 14.30 8.49
C ASP A 613 3.88 14.36 8.65
N ILE A 614 4.36 15.27 9.51
CA ILE A 614 5.79 15.51 9.76
C ILE A 614 6.31 14.80 11.02
N ALA A 615 5.43 14.15 11.79
CA ALA A 615 5.74 13.62 13.13
C ALA A 615 5.25 12.18 13.38
N ASN A 616 5.60 11.63 14.55
CA ASN A 616 5.11 10.32 15.01
C ASN A 616 4.14 10.51 16.19
N PRO A 617 3.00 9.78 16.25
CA PRO A 617 2.54 8.72 15.33
C PRO A 617 2.11 9.25 13.96
N THR A 618 2.16 8.38 12.94
CA THR A 618 1.96 8.72 11.51
C THR A 618 0.52 9.14 11.18
N ARG A 619 0.12 10.34 11.62
CA ARG A 619 -1.23 10.92 11.52
C ARG A 619 -1.14 12.43 11.76
N ILE A 620 -1.95 13.16 11.01
CA ILE A 620 -1.99 14.62 11.06
C ILE A 620 -2.58 15.11 12.41
N GLY A 621 -1.84 15.96 13.12
CA GLY A 621 -2.10 16.60 14.41
C GLY A 621 -1.66 18.07 14.44
N ASP A 622 -1.73 18.70 15.63
CA ASP A 622 -1.44 20.14 15.79
C ASP A 622 0.00 20.51 15.36
N GLU A 623 0.94 19.59 15.55
CA GLU A 623 2.35 19.78 15.19
C GLU A 623 2.55 19.98 13.67
N ASP A 624 1.70 19.42 12.82
CA ASP A 624 1.84 19.53 11.36
C ASP A 624 1.46 20.92 10.85
N VAL A 625 0.87 21.75 11.72
CA VAL A 625 0.66 23.18 11.48
C VAL A 625 1.70 24.00 12.22
N LEU A 626 1.99 23.67 13.47
CA LEU A 626 2.86 24.46 14.36
C LEU A 626 4.35 24.34 13.99
N GLU A 627 4.83 23.13 13.70
CA GLU A 627 6.25 22.84 13.42
C GLU A 627 6.56 22.81 11.92
N SER A 628 5.55 22.88 11.06
CA SER A 628 5.71 22.94 9.61
C SER A 628 6.39 24.25 9.18
N ASP A 629 7.48 24.15 8.41
CA ASP A 629 8.15 25.30 7.79
C ASP A 629 7.22 26.07 6.82
N TYR A 630 6.17 25.42 6.32
CA TYR A 630 5.21 26.00 5.39
C TYR A 630 4.13 26.81 6.13
N PHE A 631 3.42 26.17 7.07
CA PHE A 631 2.35 26.83 7.81
C PHE A 631 2.87 27.72 8.94
N ASN A 632 3.96 27.34 9.61
CA ASN A 632 4.62 28.08 10.68
C ASN A 632 3.62 28.56 11.76
N GLY A 633 2.70 27.67 12.17
CA GLY A 633 1.62 27.95 13.13
C GLY A 633 0.42 28.73 12.57
N ASN A 634 0.36 29.01 11.26
CA ASN A 634 -0.72 29.79 10.67
C ASN A 634 -1.97 28.96 10.33
N TRP A 635 -2.81 28.72 11.34
CA TRP A 635 -4.07 28.01 11.19
C TRP A 635 -5.07 28.64 10.20
N SER A 636 -4.97 29.95 9.95
CA SER A 636 -5.90 30.63 9.04
C SER A 636 -5.77 30.22 7.57
N MET A 637 -4.62 29.66 7.17
CA MET A 637 -4.40 29.14 5.81
C MET A 637 -5.26 27.92 5.49
N LEU A 638 -5.68 27.18 6.53
CA LEU A 638 -6.50 25.96 6.42
C LEU A 638 -7.99 26.26 6.24
N VAL A 639 -8.44 27.50 6.35
CA VAL A 639 -9.86 27.85 6.09
C VAL A 639 -10.09 27.83 4.58
N ALA A 640 -10.97 26.96 4.09
CA ALA A 640 -11.22 26.84 2.66
C ALA A 640 -11.95 28.07 2.11
N ASP A 641 -11.33 28.73 1.14
CA ASP A 641 -11.89 29.86 0.42
C ASP A 641 -12.66 29.39 -0.82
N VAL A 642 -13.92 29.05 -0.61
CA VAL A 642 -14.83 28.56 -1.64
C VAL A 642 -16.01 29.50 -1.71
N SER A 643 -16.15 30.22 -2.83
CA SER A 643 -17.15 31.28 -3.02
C SER A 643 -18.56 30.93 -2.52
N TYR A 644 -19.08 29.76 -2.92
CA TYR A 644 -20.42 29.31 -2.52
C TYR A 644 -20.51 28.92 -1.04
N ALA A 645 -19.52 28.18 -0.53
CA ALA A 645 -19.45 27.84 0.90
C ALA A 645 -19.10 29.05 1.80
N ASN A 646 -18.78 30.21 1.23
CA ASN A 646 -18.58 31.48 1.93
C ASN A 646 -19.87 32.32 1.99
N THR A 647 -20.95 31.87 1.38
CA THR A 647 -22.26 32.51 1.48
C THR A 647 -23.17 31.80 2.50
N LEU A 648 -24.21 32.49 2.99
CA LEU A 648 -25.25 31.84 3.78
C LEU A 648 -26.09 30.91 2.91
N THR A 649 -26.26 31.20 1.62
CA THR A 649 -26.97 30.30 0.71
C THR A 649 -26.26 28.95 0.61
N LEU A 650 -27.06 27.92 0.35
CA LEU A 650 -26.62 26.54 0.16
C LEU A 650 -27.03 26.00 -1.21
N THR A 651 -27.58 26.87 -2.06
CA THR A 651 -28.22 26.52 -3.33
C THR A 651 -27.25 26.08 -4.43
N ASP A 652 -25.99 26.45 -4.29
CA ASP A 652 -24.90 26.20 -5.23
C ASP A 652 -23.92 25.13 -4.74
N ASP A 653 -24.00 24.73 -3.47
CA ASP A 653 -23.35 23.53 -2.92
C ASP A 653 -23.84 22.27 -3.63
N LYS A 654 -22.99 21.23 -3.61
CA LYS A 654 -23.36 19.94 -4.18
C LYS A 654 -24.05 19.08 -3.14
N GLU A 655 -25.20 18.53 -3.51
CA GLU A 655 -25.90 17.54 -2.71
C GLU A 655 -24.98 16.35 -2.41
N TYR A 656 -24.89 15.98 -1.14
CA TYR A 656 -24.24 14.80 -0.64
C TYR A 656 -25.27 13.69 -0.46
N ASP A 657 -25.01 12.57 -1.12
CA ASP A 657 -25.90 11.39 -1.14
C ASP A 657 -25.14 10.16 -0.60
N GLY A 658 -24.32 10.35 0.43
CA GLY A 658 -23.53 9.28 1.03
C GLY A 658 -22.17 9.03 0.36
N PHE A 659 -21.69 7.80 0.40
CA PHE A 659 -20.37 7.42 -0.12
C PHE A 659 -20.34 5.99 -0.65
N ASP A 660 -19.26 5.64 -1.35
CA ASP A 660 -18.88 4.26 -1.62
C ASP A 660 -17.73 3.85 -0.71
N VAL A 661 -17.71 2.57 -0.37
CA VAL A 661 -16.57 1.86 0.21
C VAL A 661 -15.99 0.99 -0.89
N LEU A 662 -14.75 1.28 -1.27
CA LEU A 662 -14.06 0.61 -2.38
C LEU A 662 -12.96 -0.28 -1.82
N VAL A 663 -13.01 -1.58 -2.13
CA VAL A 663 -12.00 -2.56 -1.72
C VAL A 663 -11.12 -2.91 -2.90
N SER A 664 -9.81 -2.70 -2.76
CA SER A 664 -8.84 -2.97 -3.82
C SER A 664 -7.77 -3.98 -3.39
N TRP A 665 -7.37 -4.86 -4.32
CA TRP A 665 -6.51 -6.03 -4.05
C TRP A 665 -5.56 -6.34 -5.22
N LYS A 666 -4.31 -6.71 -4.94
CA LYS A 666 -3.29 -7.08 -5.95
C LYS A 666 -3.24 -8.58 -6.24
N GLY A 667 -3.47 -9.40 -5.22
CA GLY A 667 -3.34 -10.85 -5.33
C GLY A 667 -2.46 -11.49 -4.27
N GLY A 668 -2.72 -12.76 -3.97
CA GLY A 668 -1.88 -13.58 -3.09
C GLY A 668 -2.15 -13.38 -1.61
N TRP A 669 -1.73 -14.35 -0.81
CA TRP A 669 -1.77 -14.26 0.65
C TRP A 669 -1.04 -13.00 1.13
N GLN A 670 -1.74 -12.15 1.89
CA GLN A 670 -1.23 -10.86 2.40
C GLN A 670 -0.94 -9.81 1.31
N ASN A 671 -1.63 -9.87 0.17
CA ASN A 671 -1.59 -8.86 -0.89
C ASN A 671 -0.19 -8.67 -1.53
N VAL A 672 0.62 -9.74 -1.59
CA VAL A 672 2.05 -9.67 -1.94
C VAL A 672 2.36 -9.81 -3.44
N TYR A 673 1.37 -10.07 -4.30
CA TYR A 673 1.62 -10.28 -5.73
C TYR A 673 2.01 -8.96 -6.43
N PRO A 674 2.85 -9.03 -7.49
CA PRO A 674 3.34 -7.84 -8.17
C PRO A 674 2.28 -7.20 -9.08
N GLY A 675 2.10 -5.89 -9.00
CA GLY A 675 1.14 -5.16 -9.83
C GLY A 675 0.53 -3.96 -9.13
N ASN A 676 -0.51 -3.39 -9.73
CA ASN A 676 -1.38 -2.40 -9.10
C ASN A 676 -2.58 -3.12 -8.47
N GLU A 677 -3.17 -2.50 -7.46
CA GLU A 677 -4.43 -2.94 -6.87
C GLU A 677 -5.58 -2.82 -7.89
N GLU A 678 -6.43 -3.84 -7.92
CA GLU A 678 -7.65 -3.88 -8.71
C GLU A 678 -8.87 -3.78 -7.78
N LEU A 679 -9.91 -3.06 -8.19
CA LEU A 679 -11.17 -3.02 -7.44
C LEU A 679 -11.84 -4.41 -7.46
N VAL A 680 -12.11 -4.96 -6.28
CA VAL A 680 -12.68 -6.32 -6.10
C VAL A 680 -14.00 -6.33 -5.33
N ALA A 681 -14.40 -5.22 -4.71
CA ALA A 681 -15.74 -5.02 -4.17
C ALA A 681 -16.04 -3.53 -4.00
N GLU A 682 -17.32 -3.19 -4.10
CA GLU A 682 -17.85 -1.84 -3.87
C GLU A 682 -19.13 -1.90 -3.05
N ILE A 683 -19.25 -1.07 -2.01
CA ILE A 683 -20.50 -0.89 -1.27
C ILE A 683 -20.92 0.56 -1.39
N ARG A 684 -22.14 0.79 -1.87
CA ARG A 684 -22.81 2.08 -1.92
C ARG A 684 -23.62 2.31 -0.64
N VAL A 685 -23.24 3.29 0.17
CA VAL A 685 -23.94 3.66 1.41
C VAL A 685 -24.58 5.03 1.22
N LYS A 686 -25.91 5.08 1.10
CA LYS A 686 -26.69 6.32 0.97
C LYS A 686 -27.11 6.89 2.33
N ASN A 687 -27.44 6.02 3.29
CA ASN A 687 -27.71 6.41 4.67
C ASN A 687 -26.66 5.81 5.64
N PRO A 688 -25.65 6.60 6.04
CA PRO A 688 -24.62 6.15 6.96
C PRO A 688 -25.12 5.65 8.33
N TYR A 689 -26.32 6.07 8.78
CA TYR A 689 -26.91 5.56 10.03
C TYR A 689 -27.10 4.05 10.02
N GLY A 690 -27.33 3.45 8.84
CA GLY A 690 -27.58 2.02 8.71
C GLY A 690 -26.35 1.15 8.95
N ILE A 691 -25.13 1.68 8.92
CA ILE A 691 -23.92 0.90 9.24
C ILE A 691 -23.19 1.39 10.49
N ALA A 692 -23.54 2.58 10.99
CA ALA A 692 -22.87 3.21 12.11
C ALA A 692 -22.95 2.37 13.39
N PHE A 693 -21.83 2.30 14.12
CA PHE A 693 -21.78 1.67 15.44
C PHE A 693 -22.59 2.48 16.47
N VAL A 694 -23.45 1.81 17.24
CA VAL A 694 -24.24 2.42 18.32
C VAL A 694 -23.80 1.86 19.67
N PRO A 695 -23.15 2.65 20.55
CA PRO A 695 -22.73 2.18 21.87
C PRO A 695 -23.92 1.83 22.75
N SER A 696 -23.77 0.79 23.57
CA SER A 696 -24.80 0.35 24.52
C SER A 696 -25.26 1.49 25.44
N GLY A 697 -26.58 1.66 25.54
CA GLY A 697 -27.19 2.65 26.42
C GLY A 697 -27.21 4.09 25.88
N LYS A 698 -26.75 4.32 24.64
CA LYS A 698 -26.98 5.58 23.92
C LYS A 698 -28.34 5.52 23.19
N SER A 699 -29.11 6.60 23.24
CA SER A 699 -30.37 6.71 22.50
C SER A 699 -30.11 7.36 21.15
N TRP A 700 -30.37 6.61 20.09
CA TRP A 700 -30.03 6.94 18.71
C TRP A 700 -31.28 7.02 17.81
N ILE A 701 -31.17 7.62 16.62
CA ILE A 701 -32.21 7.49 15.60
C ILE A 701 -32.25 6.02 15.23
N ASP A 702 -33.46 5.48 15.06
CA ASP A 702 -33.63 4.08 14.70
C ASP A 702 -32.87 3.79 13.41
N GLN A 703 -32.01 2.78 13.45
CA GLN A 703 -31.24 2.36 12.28
C GLN A 703 -32.18 1.67 11.29
N PRO A 704 -32.10 1.96 9.98
CA PRO A 704 -32.95 1.31 8.99
C PRO A 704 -32.72 -0.20 8.99
N ASP A 705 -33.77 -0.99 8.83
CA ASP A 705 -33.67 -2.46 8.83
C ASP A 705 -32.76 -2.96 7.70
N PHE A 706 -31.92 -3.95 8.00
CA PHE A 706 -31.05 -4.61 7.02
C PHE A 706 -31.64 -5.97 6.69
N LEU A 707 -32.28 -6.08 5.53
CA LEU A 707 -33.04 -7.25 5.10
C LEU A 707 -32.55 -7.71 3.73
N LEU A 708 -32.23 -9.00 3.62
CA LEU A 708 -31.77 -9.64 2.40
C LEU A 708 -32.86 -10.55 1.80
N SER A 709 -32.87 -10.67 0.47
CA SER A 709 -33.63 -11.67 -0.27
C SER A 709 -32.65 -12.61 -0.96
N GLY A 710 -32.19 -13.65 -0.25
CA GLY A 710 -30.99 -14.39 -0.65
C GLY A 710 -29.75 -13.60 -0.23
N PHE A 711 -28.85 -13.27 -1.16
CA PHE A 711 -27.68 -12.42 -0.90
C PHE A 711 -27.81 -10.99 -1.42
N ASP A 712 -28.93 -10.66 -2.06
CA ASP A 712 -29.22 -9.33 -2.57
C ASP A 712 -30.01 -8.51 -1.53
N PRO A 713 -29.82 -7.18 -1.46
CA PRO A 713 -30.65 -6.33 -0.60
C PRO A 713 -32.10 -6.35 -1.07
N THR A 714 -33.04 -6.34 -0.12
CA THR A 714 -34.45 -6.06 -0.42
C THR A 714 -34.64 -4.62 -0.95
N ASP A 715 -35.77 -4.32 -1.60
CA ASP A 715 -36.09 -2.97 -2.07
C ASP A 715 -35.93 -1.92 -0.93
N GLU A 716 -36.39 -2.24 0.28
CA GLU A 716 -36.26 -1.38 1.47
C GLU A 716 -34.80 -1.17 1.91
N THR A 717 -33.95 -2.19 1.79
CA THR A 717 -32.53 -2.08 2.11
C THR A 717 -31.77 -1.31 1.03
N ALA A 718 -32.09 -1.57 -0.25
CA ALA A 718 -31.48 -0.92 -1.42
C ALA A 718 -31.71 0.60 -1.48
N GLU A 719 -32.73 1.11 -0.78
CA GLU A 719 -32.95 2.55 -0.61
C GLU A 719 -31.80 3.24 0.13
N TRP A 720 -31.13 2.53 1.05
CA TRP A 720 -30.13 3.11 1.92
C TRP A 720 -28.73 2.49 1.83
N ILE A 721 -28.63 1.23 1.38
CA ILE A 721 -27.36 0.56 1.09
C ILE A 721 -27.53 -0.44 -0.07
N ASN A 722 -26.58 -0.43 -1.00
CA ASN A 722 -26.47 -1.43 -2.06
C ASN A 722 -24.99 -1.77 -2.28
N TRP A 723 -24.68 -2.82 -3.04
CA TRP A 723 -23.29 -3.21 -3.26
C TRP A 723 -23.09 -3.92 -4.60
N ASP A 724 -21.88 -3.81 -5.11
CA ASP A 724 -21.30 -4.69 -6.12
C ASP A 724 -20.24 -5.57 -5.41
N ALA A 725 -20.74 -6.60 -4.75
CA ALA A 725 -19.98 -7.60 -4.01
C ALA A 725 -20.82 -8.88 -3.94
N PRO A 726 -20.22 -10.08 -3.83
CA PRO A 726 -21.00 -11.32 -3.79
C PRO A 726 -21.93 -11.41 -2.57
N ILE A 727 -21.46 -11.05 -1.38
CA ILE A 727 -22.25 -11.09 -0.13
C ILE A 727 -21.85 -9.92 0.76
N VAL A 728 -22.84 -9.22 1.33
CA VAL A 728 -22.64 -8.22 2.39
C VAL A 728 -23.57 -8.52 3.55
N THR A 729 -23.03 -8.44 4.77
CA THR A 729 -23.79 -8.57 6.02
C THR A 729 -23.31 -7.55 7.04
N LEU A 730 -24.14 -7.27 8.04
CA LEU A 730 -23.81 -6.39 9.15
C LEU A 730 -23.73 -7.19 10.44
N ASP A 731 -22.80 -6.82 11.31
CA ASP A 731 -22.57 -7.47 12.59
C ASP A 731 -22.41 -6.44 13.73
N ASP A 732 -22.64 -6.90 14.95
CA ASP A 732 -22.54 -6.10 16.17
C ASP A 732 -21.10 -6.08 16.68
N ILE A 733 -20.62 -4.90 17.06
CA ILE A 733 -19.38 -4.80 17.83
C ILE A 733 -19.67 -4.97 19.33
N ALA A 734 -18.76 -5.66 20.03
CA ALA A 734 -18.81 -5.79 21.49
C ALA A 734 -19.03 -4.43 22.18
N GLY A 735 -20.10 -4.35 22.98
CA GLY A 735 -20.46 -3.12 23.69
C GLY A 735 -21.43 -2.20 22.94
N GLY A 736 -22.00 -2.61 21.81
CA GLY A 736 -23.04 -1.88 21.10
C GLY A 736 -23.79 -2.72 20.07
N THR A 737 -24.46 -2.06 19.13
CA THR A 737 -25.14 -2.68 17.97
C THR A 737 -24.60 -2.10 16.67
N ARG A 738 -24.58 -2.93 15.61
CA ARG A 738 -23.92 -2.68 14.32
C ARG A 738 -22.45 -2.27 14.48
N GLY A 739 -21.90 -1.63 13.45
CA GLY A 739 -20.54 -1.13 13.43
C GLY A 739 -19.57 -2.01 12.65
N VAL A 740 -19.91 -3.25 12.29
CA VAL A 740 -19.11 -4.07 11.38
C VAL A 740 -19.87 -4.31 10.09
N VAL A 741 -19.22 -4.01 8.97
CA VAL A 741 -19.68 -4.37 7.62
C VAL A 741 -18.77 -5.49 7.12
N LYS A 742 -19.31 -6.70 7.00
CA LYS A 742 -18.57 -7.85 6.47
C LYS A 742 -18.99 -8.10 5.02
N MET A 743 -18.00 -8.22 4.13
CA MET A 743 -18.25 -8.50 2.71
C MET A 743 -17.32 -9.58 2.18
N THR A 744 -17.84 -10.46 1.34
CA THR A 744 -17.00 -11.24 0.43
C THR A 744 -16.69 -10.38 -0.80
N THR A 745 -15.63 -10.69 -1.51
CA THR A 745 -15.12 -9.90 -2.64
C THR A 745 -14.98 -10.77 -3.87
N TYR A 746 -14.92 -10.18 -5.07
CA TYR A 746 -14.59 -10.93 -6.29
C TYR A 746 -13.10 -11.28 -6.28
N VAL A 747 -12.72 -12.20 -5.41
CA VAL A 747 -11.37 -12.71 -5.24
C VAL A 747 -11.48 -14.23 -5.18
N TYR A 748 -10.63 -14.91 -5.96
CA TYR A 748 -10.72 -16.34 -6.22
C TYR A 748 -9.34 -16.99 -6.29
N ASP A 749 -9.29 -18.30 -6.11
CA ASP A 749 -8.06 -19.08 -6.19
C ASP A 749 -7.90 -19.78 -7.54
N ILE A 750 -6.66 -20.03 -7.95
CA ILE A 750 -6.35 -20.84 -9.13
C ILE A 750 -5.44 -22.00 -8.71
N VAL A 751 -5.83 -23.23 -9.05
CA VAL A 751 -5.00 -24.42 -8.89
C VAL A 751 -4.63 -24.96 -10.26
N PHE A 752 -3.35 -24.96 -10.59
CA PHE A 752 -2.86 -25.66 -11.77
C PHE A 752 -2.43 -27.08 -11.41
N TYR A 753 -3.11 -28.08 -11.93
CA TYR A 753 -2.72 -29.49 -11.81
C TYR A 753 -1.74 -29.84 -12.94
N VAL A 754 -0.44 -29.76 -12.64
CA VAL A 754 0.64 -29.87 -13.63
C VAL A 754 1.12 -31.30 -13.73
N VAL A 755 0.96 -31.89 -14.92
CA VAL A 755 1.25 -33.29 -15.22
C VAL A 755 2.09 -33.45 -16.48
N ASP A 756 2.75 -34.61 -16.58
CA ASP A 756 3.41 -35.08 -17.80
C ASP A 756 2.37 -35.40 -18.91
N ALA A 757 2.85 -35.80 -20.09
CA ALA A 757 1.99 -36.11 -21.22
C ALA A 757 1.02 -37.30 -20.95
N LEU A 758 1.35 -38.17 -19.99
CA LEU A 758 0.56 -39.35 -19.60
C LEU A 758 -0.39 -39.08 -18.42
N GLY A 759 -0.30 -37.91 -17.77
CA GLY A 759 -1.13 -37.52 -16.63
C GLY A 759 -0.51 -37.79 -15.26
N ASN A 760 0.79 -38.11 -15.17
CA ASN A 760 1.48 -38.22 -13.88
C ASN A 760 1.94 -36.83 -13.39
N PRO A 761 1.79 -36.50 -12.10
CA PRO A 761 2.29 -35.25 -11.53
C PRO A 761 3.78 -35.03 -11.78
N LEU A 762 4.17 -33.82 -12.18
CA LEU A 762 5.59 -33.49 -12.30
C LEU A 762 6.24 -33.38 -10.90
N PRO A 763 7.51 -33.81 -10.73
CA PRO A 763 8.21 -33.72 -9.44
C PRO A 763 8.40 -32.27 -8.95
N ALA A 764 7.97 -31.98 -7.72
CA ALA A 764 8.08 -30.63 -7.13
C ALA A 764 9.52 -30.10 -6.99
N ALA A 765 10.52 -30.99 -6.89
CA ALA A 765 11.93 -30.61 -6.73
C ALA A 765 12.57 -30.08 -8.02
N GLU A 766 11.93 -30.29 -9.17
CA GLU A 766 12.47 -29.98 -10.50
C GLU A 766 11.52 -29.10 -11.32
N THR A 767 10.35 -28.77 -10.78
CA THR A 767 9.27 -28.05 -11.46
C THR A 767 9.12 -26.64 -10.89
N GLU A 768 9.05 -25.66 -11.78
CA GLU A 768 8.67 -24.28 -11.52
C GLU A 768 7.39 -23.97 -12.31
N VAL A 769 6.47 -23.27 -11.66
CA VAL A 769 5.22 -22.84 -12.27
C VAL A 769 5.04 -21.36 -12.01
N ASP A 770 4.90 -20.60 -13.07
CA ASP A 770 4.73 -19.16 -13.00
C ASP A 770 3.32 -18.79 -13.42
N LEU A 771 2.61 -18.13 -12.52
CA LEU A 771 1.35 -17.48 -12.83
C LEU A 771 1.65 -16.18 -13.58
N ARG A 772 1.10 -16.03 -14.78
CA ARG A 772 1.07 -14.75 -15.48
C ARG A 772 -0.20 -13.99 -15.09
N LEU A 773 -0.01 -12.82 -14.49
CA LEU A 773 -1.10 -11.92 -14.10
C LEU A 773 -1.64 -11.15 -15.33
N PRO A 774 -2.88 -10.59 -15.26
CA PRO A 774 -3.48 -9.82 -16.36
C PRO A 774 -2.64 -8.63 -16.81
N ASN A 775 -1.89 -8.03 -15.88
CA ASN A 775 -0.97 -6.91 -16.15
C ASN A 775 0.34 -7.34 -16.85
N GLY A 776 0.56 -8.65 -17.06
CA GLY A 776 1.74 -9.23 -17.71
C GLY A 776 2.91 -9.55 -16.79
N ASN A 777 2.83 -9.24 -15.49
CA ASN A 777 3.82 -9.67 -14.50
C ASN A 777 3.68 -11.17 -14.22
N PHE A 778 4.77 -11.77 -13.75
CA PHE A 778 4.80 -13.17 -13.33
C PHE A 778 4.98 -13.28 -11.82
N TYR A 779 4.28 -14.25 -11.21
CA TYR A 779 4.55 -14.71 -9.86
C TYR A 779 4.93 -16.19 -9.90
N ALA A 780 6.19 -16.47 -9.57
CA ALA A 780 6.79 -17.80 -9.71
C ALA A 780 6.69 -18.61 -8.42
N LYS A 781 6.25 -19.87 -8.56
CA LYS A 781 6.49 -20.90 -7.55
C LYS A 781 7.63 -21.79 -8.04
N VAL A 782 8.81 -21.56 -7.48
CA VAL A 782 10.05 -22.26 -7.82
C VAL A 782 10.15 -23.63 -7.12
N PRO A 783 11.08 -24.51 -7.53
CA PRO A 783 11.34 -25.76 -6.84
C PRO A 783 11.99 -25.49 -5.47
N SER A 784 11.68 -26.33 -4.47
CA SER A 784 12.32 -26.22 -3.15
C SER A 784 13.69 -26.90 -3.18
N ILE A 785 14.76 -26.10 -3.23
CA ILE A 785 16.15 -26.59 -3.27
C ILE A 785 16.76 -26.82 -1.89
N ASP A 786 16.09 -26.38 -0.82
CA ASP A 786 16.53 -26.56 0.57
C ASP A 786 15.66 -27.62 1.25
N GLU A 787 16.29 -28.73 1.66
CA GLU A 787 15.62 -29.86 2.33
C GLU A 787 15.00 -29.46 3.69
N SER A 788 15.43 -28.35 4.29
CA SER A 788 14.90 -27.86 5.56
C SER A 788 13.67 -26.93 5.40
N LEU A 789 13.40 -26.47 4.19
CA LEU A 789 12.31 -25.52 3.91
C LEU A 789 11.22 -26.18 3.06
N THR A 790 9.98 -25.88 3.40
CA THR A 790 8.82 -26.25 2.56
C THR A 790 8.35 -24.99 1.84
N THR A 791 8.80 -24.74 0.60
CA THR A 791 8.43 -23.54 -0.18
C THR A 791 8.00 -23.89 -1.61
N GLY A 792 7.47 -22.89 -2.34
CA GLY A 792 7.19 -22.98 -3.77
C GLY A 792 6.21 -24.10 -4.17
N VAL A 793 6.59 -24.90 -5.17
CA VAL A 793 5.78 -26.03 -5.65
C VAL A 793 5.63 -27.10 -4.58
N TYR A 794 6.70 -27.41 -3.84
CA TYR A 794 6.68 -28.44 -2.79
C TYR A 794 5.70 -28.09 -1.66
N TRP A 795 5.64 -26.82 -1.27
CA TRP A 795 4.63 -26.35 -0.31
C TRP A 795 3.22 -26.57 -0.85
N SER A 796 2.96 -26.23 -2.11
CA SER A 796 1.63 -26.41 -2.70
C SER A 796 1.23 -27.90 -2.72
N TYR A 797 2.14 -28.79 -3.10
CA TYR A 797 1.88 -30.23 -3.13
C TYR A 797 1.57 -30.81 -1.75
N LYS A 798 2.29 -30.35 -0.72
CA LYS A 798 2.12 -30.81 0.66
C LYS A 798 0.71 -30.52 1.19
N TYR A 799 0.14 -29.36 0.85
CA TYR A 799 -1.15 -28.91 1.41
C TYR A 799 -2.34 -29.20 0.49
N PHE A 800 -2.16 -29.22 -0.84
CA PHE A 800 -3.25 -29.33 -1.81
C PHE A 800 -3.19 -30.59 -2.68
N GLY A 801 -2.16 -31.43 -2.51
CA GLY A 801 -1.99 -32.70 -3.22
C GLY A 801 -0.92 -32.64 -4.32
N GLU A 802 -0.25 -33.77 -4.57
CA GLU A 802 0.79 -33.86 -5.59
C GLU A 802 0.27 -33.44 -6.97
N GLY A 803 1.03 -32.58 -7.66
CA GLY A 803 0.65 -32.00 -8.95
C GLY A 803 -0.09 -30.66 -8.84
N ASN A 804 -0.72 -30.35 -7.71
CA ASN A 804 -1.51 -29.14 -7.53
C ASN A 804 -0.63 -27.95 -7.12
N VAL A 805 -0.52 -26.96 -8.01
CA VAL A 805 0.14 -25.68 -7.74
C VAL A 805 -0.90 -24.59 -7.56
N THR A 806 -1.10 -24.19 -6.30
CA THR A 806 -2.15 -23.25 -5.89
C THR A 806 -1.64 -21.81 -5.82
N PHE A 807 -2.33 -20.89 -6.48
CA PHE A 807 -2.17 -19.44 -6.36
C PHE A 807 -3.42 -18.86 -5.71
N PHE A 808 -3.22 -18.09 -4.64
CA PHE A 808 -4.32 -17.65 -3.79
C PHE A 808 -4.79 -16.24 -4.12
N GLN A 809 -6.05 -15.98 -3.80
CA GLN A 809 -6.68 -14.70 -3.64
C GLN A 809 -6.40 -13.78 -4.82
N LEU A 810 -6.67 -14.22 -6.04
CA LEU A 810 -6.48 -13.43 -7.25
C LEU A 810 -7.70 -12.56 -7.56
N PRO A 811 -7.50 -11.32 -8.05
CA PRO A 811 -8.61 -10.46 -8.47
C PRO A 811 -9.54 -11.14 -9.50
N GLY A 812 -10.80 -11.33 -9.13
CA GLY A 812 -11.85 -11.87 -9.97
C GLY A 812 -12.42 -10.83 -10.94
N ASN A 813 -13.21 -11.30 -11.90
CA ASN A 813 -13.73 -10.52 -13.03
C ASN A 813 -12.63 -9.82 -13.85
N LYS A 814 -11.41 -10.38 -13.79
CA LYS A 814 -10.20 -9.92 -14.51
C LYS A 814 -9.59 -11.09 -15.27
N GLY A 815 -8.72 -10.75 -16.21
CA GLY A 815 -7.98 -11.69 -17.04
C GLY A 815 -7.39 -10.98 -18.27
N PRO A 816 -6.66 -11.71 -19.12
CA PRO A 816 -6.39 -13.14 -19.02
C PRO A 816 -5.32 -13.48 -17.97
N TYR A 817 -5.53 -14.57 -17.24
CA TYR A 817 -4.49 -15.24 -16.44
C TYR A 817 -3.84 -16.33 -17.27
N GLY A 818 -2.51 -16.31 -17.31
CA GLY A 818 -1.71 -17.29 -18.04
C GLY A 818 -0.83 -18.12 -17.12
N ILE A 819 -0.13 -19.08 -17.71
CA ILE A 819 0.77 -19.98 -17.00
C ILE A 819 2.02 -20.24 -17.83
N ARG A 820 3.17 -20.31 -17.16
CA ARG A 820 4.40 -20.90 -17.69
C ARG A 820 4.83 -22.05 -16.79
N VAL A 821 5.17 -23.20 -17.36
CA VAL A 821 5.75 -24.33 -16.65
C VAL A 821 7.18 -24.55 -17.13
N VAL A 822 8.11 -24.59 -16.18
CA VAL A 822 9.53 -24.83 -16.41
C VAL A 822 9.93 -26.11 -15.68
N TYR A 823 10.54 -27.06 -16.39
CA TYR A 823 11.04 -28.30 -15.83
C TYR A 823 12.55 -28.38 -16.05
N GLN A 824 13.33 -28.52 -14.96
CA GLN A 824 14.80 -28.48 -14.98
C GLN A 824 15.41 -27.27 -15.71
N GLY A 825 14.75 -26.11 -15.64
CA GLY A 825 15.19 -24.88 -16.30
C GLY A 825 14.78 -24.75 -17.78
N ILE A 826 13.98 -25.68 -18.31
CA ILE A 826 13.47 -25.65 -19.69
C ILE A 826 11.98 -25.33 -19.66
N GLU A 827 11.56 -24.33 -20.44
CA GLU A 827 10.14 -24.03 -20.64
C GLU A 827 9.48 -25.19 -21.41
N VAL A 828 8.56 -25.88 -20.76
CA VAL A 828 7.83 -27.01 -21.35
C VAL A 828 6.39 -26.64 -21.71
N TYR A 829 5.83 -25.61 -21.07
CA TYR A 829 4.49 -25.14 -21.38
C TYR A 829 4.39 -23.63 -21.16
N TYR A 830 3.70 -22.94 -22.06
CA TYR A 830 3.38 -21.52 -21.91
C TYR A 830 2.07 -21.22 -22.62
N GLU A 831 1.10 -20.72 -21.86
CA GLU A 831 -0.15 -20.18 -22.40
C GLU A 831 -0.45 -18.83 -21.74
N ILE A 832 -0.76 -17.83 -22.57
CA ILE A 832 -0.95 -16.45 -22.11
C ILE A 832 -2.33 -16.22 -21.50
N ASP A 833 -3.32 -17.00 -21.94
CA ASP A 833 -4.75 -16.87 -21.66
C ASP A 833 -5.42 -18.20 -21.28
N GLU A 834 -4.73 -18.99 -20.44
CA GLU A 834 -5.26 -20.24 -19.88
C GLU A 834 -6.63 -20.04 -19.20
N ILE A 835 -6.83 -18.89 -18.56
CA ILE A 835 -8.11 -18.45 -18.02
C ILE A 835 -8.40 -17.03 -18.57
N ASP A 836 -9.36 -16.93 -19.49
CA ASP A 836 -9.76 -15.67 -20.12
C ASP A 836 -10.26 -14.63 -19.09
N VAL A 837 -11.20 -15.03 -18.23
CA VAL A 837 -11.69 -14.22 -17.10
C VAL A 837 -11.90 -15.13 -15.88
N LEU A 838 -11.32 -14.76 -14.75
CA LEU A 838 -11.47 -15.48 -13.50
C LEU A 838 -12.78 -15.07 -12.79
N THR A 839 -13.80 -15.91 -12.84
CA THR A 839 -15.11 -15.63 -12.21
C THR A 839 -15.42 -16.51 -11.01
N GLU A 840 -14.62 -17.57 -10.80
CA GLU A 840 -14.75 -18.52 -9.70
C GLU A 840 -13.40 -19.20 -9.46
N THR A 841 -13.24 -19.80 -8.28
CA THR A 841 -12.08 -20.63 -7.97
C THR A 841 -12.04 -21.85 -8.86
N THR A 842 -10.92 -22.06 -9.57
CA THR A 842 -10.84 -23.07 -10.64
C THR A 842 -9.60 -23.95 -10.53
N VAL A 843 -9.76 -25.21 -10.95
CA VAL A 843 -8.69 -26.20 -11.05
C VAL A 843 -8.47 -26.54 -12.52
N VAL A 844 -7.31 -26.16 -13.06
CA VAL A 844 -6.98 -26.35 -14.48
C VAL A 844 -5.88 -27.41 -14.61
N THR A 845 -6.11 -28.44 -15.43
CA THR A 845 -5.10 -29.48 -15.67
C THR A 845 -4.20 -29.09 -16.83
N ILE A 846 -2.91 -28.94 -16.54
CA ILE A 846 -1.89 -28.56 -17.52
C ILE A 846 -1.09 -29.80 -17.91
N ARG A 847 -1.23 -30.22 -19.17
CA ARG A 847 -0.48 -31.34 -19.73
C ARG A 847 0.77 -30.83 -20.43
N THR A 848 1.93 -31.15 -19.86
CA THR A 848 3.22 -30.73 -20.38
C THR A 848 3.80 -31.78 -21.35
N PRO A 849 4.59 -31.37 -22.35
CA PRO A 849 5.37 -32.25 -23.23
C PRO A 849 6.61 -32.82 -22.51
N VAL A 850 6.38 -33.38 -21.33
CA VAL A 850 7.35 -34.19 -20.57
C VAL A 850 6.91 -35.64 -20.70
N TYR A 851 7.85 -36.52 -21.04
CA TYR A 851 7.59 -37.92 -21.35
C TYR A 851 8.40 -38.84 -20.45
N LYS A 852 8.05 -40.12 -20.49
CA LYS A 852 8.83 -41.21 -19.92
C LYS A 852 9.52 -41.93 -21.07
N VAL A 853 10.80 -42.29 -20.91
CA VAL A 853 11.59 -43.03 -21.92
C VAL A 853 12.30 -44.21 -21.27
N LYS A 854 12.22 -45.38 -21.90
CA LYS A 854 12.91 -46.60 -21.45
C LYS A 854 13.71 -47.22 -22.58
N LEU A 855 15.01 -47.40 -22.34
CA LEU A 855 15.95 -48.05 -23.25
C LEU A 855 16.38 -49.41 -22.65
N VAL A 856 16.51 -50.44 -23.48
CA VAL A 856 17.02 -51.75 -23.07
C VAL A 856 18.16 -52.17 -23.99
N PHE A 857 19.29 -52.53 -23.40
CA PHE A 857 20.52 -52.85 -24.13
C PHE A 857 20.72 -54.35 -24.24
N TYR A 858 20.98 -54.80 -25.46
CA TYR A 858 21.21 -56.20 -25.81
C TYR A 858 22.58 -56.36 -26.44
N ASP A 859 23.19 -57.53 -26.23
CA ASP A 859 24.30 -57.98 -27.04
C ASP A 859 23.80 -58.56 -28.37
N CYS A 860 24.75 -59.02 -29.15
CA CYS A 860 24.53 -59.63 -30.45
C CYS A 860 23.65 -60.89 -30.46
N ASN A 861 23.52 -61.59 -29.33
CA ASN A 861 22.77 -62.83 -29.20
C ASN A 861 21.38 -62.61 -28.58
N ASP A 862 20.92 -61.35 -28.57
CA ASP A 862 19.68 -60.92 -27.91
C ASP A 862 19.69 -61.18 -26.39
N GLU A 863 20.88 -61.28 -25.76
CA GLU A 863 20.99 -61.29 -24.31
C GLU A 863 21.05 -59.86 -23.76
N ILE A 864 20.32 -59.60 -22.67
CA ILE A 864 20.39 -58.31 -21.98
C ILE A 864 21.79 -58.05 -21.41
N LEU A 865 22.21 -56.78 -21.45
CA LEU A 865 23.51 -56.32 -20.96
C LEU A 865 23.37 -55.57 -19.63
N PRO A 866 23.43 -56.28 -18.48
CA PRO A 866 23.41 -55.64 -17.18
C PRO A 866 24.71 -54.89 -16.90
N GLN A 867 24.61 -53.85 -16.07
CA GLN A 867 25.76 -53.08 -15.58
C GLN A 867 26.63 -52.43 -16.67
N LEU A 868 26.08 -52.23 -17.87
CA LEU A 868 26.72 -51.58 -19.01
C LEU A 868 26.72 -50.05 -18.82
N TRP A 869 27.85 -49.40 -19.05
CA TRP A 869 27.92 -47.94 -18.98
C TRP A 869 27.59 -47.33 -20.34
N VAL A 870 26.61 -46.42 -20.36
CA VAL A 870 26.08 -45.80 -21.57
C VAL A 870 26.26 -44.30 -21.50
N LYS A 871 26.80 -43.70 -22.56
CA LYS A 871 26.96 -42.26 -22.68
C LYS A 871 25.78 -41.65 -23.40
N TYR A 872 25.07 -40.73 -22.73
CA TYR A 872 23.89 -40.09 -23.25
C TYR A 872 23.98 -38.57 -23.20
N THR A 873 23.18 -37.90 -24.02
CA THR A 873 22.98 -36.45 -24.06
C THR A 873 21.50 -36.14 -24.03
N MET A 874 21.06 -35.39 -23.03
CA MET A 874 19.67 -34.94 -22.86
C MET A 874 19.28 -33.89 -23.91
N PRO A 875 17.97 -33.63 -24.13
CA PRO A 875 17.48 -32.60 -25.05
C PRO A 875 18.05 -31.19 -24.83
N ASP A 876 18.45 -30.87 -23.60
CA ASP A 876 19.09 -29.59 -23.24
C ASP A 876 20.59 -29.51 -23.52
N GLY A 877 21.19 -30.59 -24.04
CA GLY A 877 22.61 -30.70 -24.38
C GLY A 877 23.51 -31.20 -23.25
N ARG A 878 22.99 -31.41 -22.02
CA ARG A 878 23.79 -32.02 -20.93
C ARG A 878 24.14 -33.47 -21.28
N SER A 879 25.42 -33.82 -21.14
CA SER A 879 25.92 -35.17 -21.44
C SER A 879 26.53 -35.81 -20.22
N ASP A 880 26.26 -37.10 -19.98
CA ASP A 880 26.83 -37.87 -18.87
C ASP A 880 26.86 -39.38 -19.17
N TRP A 881 27.45 -40.15 -18.25
CA TRP A 881 27.47 -41.61 -18.26
C TRP A 881 26.46 -42.18 -17.25
N ARG A 882 25.71 -43.20 -17.66
CA ARG A 882 24.79 -43.91 -16.78
C ARG A 882 24.89 -45.41 -16.97
N GLN A 883 24.83 -46.14 -15.86
CA GLN A 883 24.90 -47.59 -15.87
C GLN A 883 23.50 -48.20 -16.09
N THR A 884 23.41 -49.26 -16.89
CA THR A 884 22.19 -50.05 -17.02
C THR A 884 21.89 -50.83 -15.74
N SER A 885 20.60 -51.07 -15.49
CA SER A 885 20.14 -51.92 -14.38
C SER A 885 20.61 -53.38 -14.52
N GLU A 886 20.34 -54.21 -13.52
CA GLU A 886 20.52 -55.68 -13.61
C GLU A 886 19.68 -56.34 -14.71
N SER A 887 18.70 -55.62 -15.27
CA SER A 887 17.90 -56.06 -16.42
C SER A 887 18.34 -55.42 -17.75
N GLY A 888 19.47 -54.71 -17.76
CA GLY A 888 20.01 -54.06 -18.96
C GLY A 888 19.28 -52.77 -19.36
N GLU A 889 18.56 -52.15 -18.43
CA GLU A 889 17.64 -51.05 -18.74
C GLU A 889 18.19 -49.69 -18.28
N ILE A 890 17.88 -48.63 -19.04
CA ILE A 890 18.01 -47.23 -18.61
C ILE A 890 16.65 -46.56 -18.74
N GLU A 891 16.19 -45.93 -17.65
CA GLU A 891 14.90 -45.26 -17.58
C GLU A 891 15.08 -43.76 -17.30
N PHE A 892 14.44 -42.94 -18.13
CA PHE A 892 14.26 -41.51 -17.95
C PHE A 892 12.79 -41.29 -17.58
N PRO A 893 12.47 -41.19 -16.27
CA PRO A 893 11.07 -41.12 -15.82
C PRO A 893 10.37 -39.82 -16.26
N TYR A 894 11.13 -38.73 -16.39
CA TYR A 894 10.67 -37.42 -16.84
C TYR A 894 11.74 -36.80 -17.74
N ILE A 895 11.43 -36.65 -19.03
CA ILE A 895 12.31 -36.05 -20.02
C ILE A 895 11.50 -35.09 -20.92
N PRO A 896 11.93 -33.82 -21.08
CA PRO A 896 11.29 -32.88 -22.00
C PRO A 896 11.31 -33.36 -23.44
N GLU A 897 10.40 -32.84 -24.26
CA GLU A 897 10.43 -32.96 -25.71
C GLU A 897 11.78 -32.48 -26.30
N GLY A 898 12.25 -33.19 -27.33
CA GLY A 898 13.51 -32.92 -28.00
C GLY A 898 14.35 -34.18 -28.22
N VAL A 899 15.64 -34.05 -28.51
CA VAL A 899 16.46 -35.19 -28.97
C VAL A 899 17.27 -35.78 -27.81
N LEU A 900 16.97 -37.03 -27.44
CA LEU A 900 17.85 -37.84 -26.59
C LEU A 900 18.88 -38.55 -27.47
N THR A 901 20.17 -38.29 -27.25
CA THR A 901 21.25 -38.96 -27.99
C THR A 901 21.92 -40.00 -27.12
N VAL A 902 22.09 -41.23 -27.62
CA VAL A 902 22.96 -42.26 -27.06
C VAL A 902 24.14 -42.43 -27.99
N SER A 903 25.33 -42.03 -27.53
CA SER A 903 26.50 -41.94 -28.42
C SER A 903 27.30 -43.24 -28.49
N ARG A 904 27.56 -43.86 -27.34
CA ARG A 904 28.41 -45.05 -27.21
C ARG A 904 28.19 -45.72 -25.87
N VAL A 905 28.69 -46.93 -25.74
CA VAL A 905 28.76 -47.64 -24.46
C VAL A 905 30.21 -47.92 -24.09
N TRP A 906 30.49 -48.20 -22.82
CA TRP A 906 31.81 -48.58 -22.34
C TRP A 906 31.76 -50.02 -21.85
N TRP A 907 32.63 -50.87 -22.39
CA TRP A 907 32.70 -52.29 -22.04
C TRP A 907 34.16 -52.76 -21.97
N LYS A 908 34.55 -53.31 -20.82
CA LYS A 908 35.90 -53.85 -20.55
C LYS A 908 37.04 -52.92 -21.05
N GLY A 909 36.90 -51.63 -20.73
CA GLY A 909 37.88 -50.60 -21.05
C GLY A 909 37.78 -49.95 -22.44
N VAL A 910 36.83 -50.37 -23.27
CA VAL A 910 36.71 -49.87 -24.65
C VAL A 910 35.39 -49.12 -24.82
N GLU A 911 35.43 -47.95 -25.47
CA GLU A 911 34.23 -47.29 -25.96
C GLU A 911 33.74 -47.99 -27.22
N VAL A 912 32.54 -48.57 -27.14
CA VAL A 912 31.92 -49.37 -28.20
C VAL A 912 30.77 -48.58 -28.82
N PRO A 913 30.75 -48.37 -30.15
CA PRO A 913 29.62 -47.77 -30.86
C PRO A 913 28.38 -48.67 -30.81
N LEU A 914 27.20 -48.13 -31.15
CA LEU A 914 25.97 -48.91 -31.24
C LEU A 914 25.94 -49.72 -32.55
N MET A 915 25.17 -50.82 -32.58
CA MET A 915 25.02 -51.66 -33.78
C MET A 915 23.69 -51.42 -34.49
N SER A 916 22.59 -51.39 -33.74
CA SER A 916 21.26 -51.05 -34.25
C SER A 916 20.35 -50.63 -33.10
N ALA A 917 19.21 -50.01 -33.44
CA ALA A 917 18.14 -49.71 -32.50
C ALA A 917 16.78 -49.98 -33.14
N GLU A 918 15.80 -50.43 -32.36
CA GLU A 918 14.43 -50.66 -32.80
C GLU A 918 13.43 -50.27 -31.70
N GLU A 919 12.21 -49.91 -32.11
CA GLU A 919 11.07 -49.72 -31.21
C GLU A 919 10.51 -51.07 -30.72
N ALA A 920 9.57 -51.03 -29.77
CA ALA A 920 9.01 -52.24 -29.18
C ALA A 920 8.23 -53.10 -30.19
N ASP A 921 7.61 -52.49 -31.21
CA ASP A 921 6.91 -53.16 -32.30
C ASP A 921 7.83 -53.76 -33.39
N GLY A 922 9.14 -53.54 -33.29
CA GLY A 922 10.16 -54.01 -34.24
C GLY A 922 10.48 -53.04 -35.37
N THR A 923 10.04 -51.78 -35.29
CA THR A 923 10.41 -50.74 -36.24
C THR A 923 11.87 -50.31 -36.05
N ASP A 924 12.70 -50.44 -37.09
CA ASP A 924 14.10 -50.03 -37.07
C ASP A 924 14.25 -48.50 -36.93
N ILE A 925 15.10 -48.07 -35.99
CA ILE A 925 15.52 -46.67 -35.82
C ILE A 925 16.93 -46.52 -36.41
N PRO A 926 17.13 -45.70 -37.46
CA PRO A 926 18.43 -45.54 -38.09
C PRO A 926 19.43 -44.87 -37.13
N LEU A 927 20.64 -45.45 -37.04
CA LEU A 927 21.77 -44.82 -36.36
C LEU A 927 22.44 -43.76 -37.25
N THR A 928 23.17 -42.82 -36.63
CA THR A 928 23.97 -41.83 -37.35
C THR A 928 25.18 -42.46 -38.06
N GLU A 929 25.89 -41.68 -38.89
CA GLU A 929 27.15 -42.14 -39.53
C GLU A 929 28.22 -42.57 -38.51
N ASP A 930 28.17 -42.02 -37.29
CA ASP A 930 29.07 -42.35 -36.17
C ASP A 930 28.51 -43.48 -35.29
N ASN A 931 27.42 -44.16 -35.72
CA ASN A 931 26.71 -45.19 -34.98
C ASN A 931 26.12 -44.73 -33.64
N GLU A 932 25.64 -43.49 -33.58
CA GLU A 932 24.89 -42.96 -32.43
C GLU A 932 23.39 -43.11 -32.66
N LEU A 933 22.62 -43.31 -31.59
CA LEU A 933 21.16 -43.29 -31.62
C LEU A 933 20.69 -41.88 -31.29
N LYS A 934 19.91 -41.26 -32.18
CA LYS A 934 19.19 -40.02 -31.90
C LYS A 934 17.70 -40.31 -31.85
N LEU A 935 17.12 -40.21 -30.65
CA LEU A 935 15.72 -40.49 -30.39
C LEU A 935 14.97 -39.17 -30.20
N ASP A 936 14.04 -38.87 -31.11
CA ASP A 936 13.17 -37.69 -31.03
C ASP A 936 12.04 -37.94 -30.02
N ILE A 937 12.18 -37.37 -28.82
CA ILE A 937 11.20 -37.48 -27.74
C ILE A 937 9.96 -36.68 -28.08
N ALA A 938 8.89 -37.36 -28.52
CA ALA A 938 7.60 -36.76 -28.85
C ALA A 938 6.44 -37.74 -28.59
N SER A 939 5.20 -37.26 -28.75
CA SER A 939 4.01 -38.10 -28.66
C SER A 939 3.99 -39.14 -29.78
N GLY A 940 4.30 -40.40 -29.48
CA GLY A 940 4.21 -41.51 -30.44
C GLY A 940 5.34 -42.53 -30.39
N ILE A 941 6.40 -42.31 -29.62
CA ILE A 941 7.46 -43.32 -29.44
C ILE A 941 6.88 -44.56 -28.76
N ASP A 942 7.05 -45.73 -29.37
CA ASP A 942 6.73 -47.01 -28.74
C ASP A 942 7.89 -47.50 -27.86
N MET A 943 7.56 -47.94 -26.66
CA MET A 943 8.53 -48.27 -25.61
C MET A 943 8.39 -49.72 -25.14
N PRO A 944 9.51 -50.37 -24.75
CA PRO A 944 10.88 -49.84 -24.68
C PRO A 944 11.61 -49.85 -26.03
N VAL A 945 12.54 -48.91 -26.23
CA VAL A 945 13.48 -48.93 -27.36
C VAL A 945 14.59 -49.92 -27.07
N LYS A 946 14.81 -50.87 -27.97
CA LYS A 946 15.87 -51.88 -27.86
C LYS A 946 17.12 -51.40 -28.60
N VAL A 947 18.27 -51.45 -27.95
CA VAL A 947 19.56 -51.01 -28.51
C VAL A 947 20.53 -52.18 -28.50
N LYS A 948 21.05 -52.56 -29.68
CA LYS A 948 22.05 -53.62 -29.82
C LYS A 948 23.45 -53.05 -29.79
N VAL A 949 24.33 -53.73 -29.07
CA VAL A 949 25.76 -53.38 -28.93
C VAL A 949 26.61 -54.54 -29.50
N PRO A 950 27.66 -54.24 -30.30
CA PRO A 950 28.53 -55.25 -30.91
C PRO A 950 29.55 -55.82 -29.91
N ILE A 951 29.06 -56.39 -28.81
CA ILE A 951 29.87 -57.18 -27.88
C ILE A 951 29.97 -58.59 -28.45
N LYS A 952 31.20 -59.02 -28.76
CA LYS A 952 31.44 -60.21 -29.58
C LYS A 952 31.91 -61.41 -28.76
N THR A 953 31.66 -62.59 -29.29
CA THR A 953 32.28 -63.83 -28.80
C THR A 953 33.50 -64.15 -29.67
N LEU A 954 34.67 -64.29 -29.04
CA LEU A 954 35.88 -64.69 -29.75
C LEU A 954 36.11 -66.18 -29.57
N ILE A 955 36.23 -66.88 -30.69
CA ILE A 955 36.42 -68.33 -30.72
C ILE A 955 37.79 -68.62 -31.32
N PHE A 956 38.67 -69.22 -30.53
CA PHE A 956 39.98 -69.62 -30.99
C PHE A 956 40.05 -71.13 -31.25
N TYR A 957 40.72 -71.48 -32.33
CA TYR A 957 41.20 -72.82 -32.65
C TYR A 957 42.73 -72.79 -32.73
N THR A 958 43.39 -73.88 -32.40
CA THR A 958 44.85 -73.96 -32.38
C THR A 958 45.34 -75.09 -33.28
N THR A 959 46.34 -74.81 -34.11
CA THR A 959 46.97 -75.79 -35.01
C THR A 959 48.48 -75.79 -34.87
N ASN A 960 49.16 -76.72 -35.53
CA ASN A 960 50.60 -76.60 -35.82
C ASN A 960 50.84 -75.43 -36.78
N PHE A 961 52.11 -75.04 -36.94
CA PHE A 961 52.50 -73.87 -37.73
C PHE A 961 52.06 -73.98 -39.21
N GLN A 962 52.09 -75.19 -39.77
CA GLN A 962 51.68 -75.45 -41.16
C GLN A 962 50.15 -75.49 -41.34
N GLY A 963 49.38 -75.59 -40.26
CA GLY A 963 47.90 -75.59 -40.28
C GLY A 963 47.25 -76.96 -40.51
N ASP A 964 48.04 -78.02 -40.65
CA ASP A 964 47.57 -79.35 -41.02
C ASP A 964 47.09 -80.22 -39.84
N TYR A 965 47.43 -79.86 -38.58
CA TYR A 965 47.09 -80.61 -37.37
C TYR A 965 46.56 -79.71 -36.27
N LYS A 966 45.47 -80.10 -35.58
CA LYS A 966 44.91 -79.37 -34.44
C LYS A 966 45.67 -79.70 -33.15
N ILE A 967 45.96 -78.67 -32.34
CA ILE A 967 46.77 -78.80 -31.10
C ILE A 967 45.93 -78.39 -29.89
N PRO A 968 45.36 -79.33 -29.13
CA PRO A 968 44.52 -79.01 -27.97
C PRO A 968 45.36 -78.71 -26.72
N ARG A 969 44.69 -78.25 -25.66
CA ARG A 969 45.20 -78.08 -24.28
C ARG A 969 46.37 -77.10 -24.19
N LEU A 970 46.16 -75.91 -24.76
CA LEU A 970 47.05 -74.77 -24.66
C LEU A 970 46.40 -73.69 -23.79
N ASN A 971 47.22 -72.89 -23.11
CA ASN A 971 46.75 -71.70 -22.42
C ASN A 971 46.85 -70.50 -23.38
N ILE A 972 45.73 -69.78 -23.58
CA ILE A 972 45.64 -68.58 -24.41
C ILE A 972 45.45 -67.40 -23.47
N THR A 973 46.32 -66.41 -23.60
CA THR A 973 46.24 -65.14 -22.87
C THR A 973 46.06 -64.00 -23.86
N LEU A 974 44.99 -63.22 -23.67
CA LEU A 974 44.67 -62.01 -24.42
C LEU A 974 44.98 -60.79 -23.56
N THR A 975 45.66 -59.81 -24.14
CA THR A 975 45.84 -58.49 -23.51
C THR A 975 45.48 -57.38 -24.48
N TRP A 976 44.82 -56.33 -23.99
CA TRP A 976 44.48 -55.14 -24.77
C TRP A 976 44.61 -53.90 -23.89
N ILE A 977 44.55 -52.73 -24.51
CA ILE A 977 44.60 -51.44 -23.80
C ILE A 977 43.22 -50.81 -23.85
N GLY A 978 42.81 -50.25 -22.71
CA GLY A 978 41.55 -49.54 -22.56
C GLY A 978 41.58 -48.62 -21.35
N THR A 979 40.53 -47.81 -21.15
CA THR A 979 40.43 -46.94 -19.98
C THR A 979 39.91 -47.72 -18.79
N TYR A 980 40.39 -47.47 -17.57
CA TYR A 980 39.93 -48.26 -16.40
C TYR A 980 38.52 -47.86 -15.90
N LYS A 981 37.96 -46.75 -16.40
CA LYS A 981 36.59 -46.24 -16.15
C LYS A 981 36.06 -45.47 -17.37
N PRO A 982 34.74 -45.29 -17.54
CA PRO A 982 34.18 -44.64 -18.73
C PRO A 982 34.60 -43.17 -18.95
N TRP A 983 34.79 -42.39 -17.89
CA TRP A 983 35.11 -40.96 -17.96
C TRP A 983 36.60 -40.63 -17.74
N THR A 984 37.47 -41.64 -17.60
CA THR A 984 38.92 -41.40 -17.49
C THR A 984 39.59 -41.41 -18.86
N THR A 985 40.66 -40.64 -19.00
CA THR A 985 41.55 -40.68 -20.17
C THR A 985 42.78 -41.56 -19.94
N GLU A 986 42.95 -42.09 -18.74
CA GLU A 986 44.08 -42.96 -18.39
C GLU A 986 43.86 -44.36 -18.97
N GLU A 987 44.75 -44.76 -19.87
CA GLU A 987 44.78 -46.09 -20.47
C GLU A 987 45.54 -47.08 -19.59
N VAL A 988 45.02 -48.29 -19.47
CA VAL A 988 45.61 -49.41 -18.73
C VAL A 988 45.51 -50.68 -19.56
N TYR A 989 46.37 -51.67 -19.26
CA TYR A 989 46.23 -53.00 -19.84
C TYR A 989 45.15 -53.78 -19.13
N PHE A 990 44.35 -54.48 -19.92
CA PHE A 990 43.44 -55.54 -19.50
C PHE A 990 44.02 -56.89 -19.93
N LEU A 991 43.72 -57.94 -19.16
CA LEU A 991 44.20 -59.29 -19.43
C LEU A 991 43.12 -60.32 -19.14
N GLU A 992 42.85 -61.20 -20.12
CA GLU A 992 42.06 -62.43 -19.93
C GLU A 992 42.93 -63.63 -20.27
N THR A 993 42.98 -64.62 -19.37
CA THR A 993 43.82 -65.81 -19.52
C THR A 993 43.08 -67.05 -19.01
N LEU A 994 43.43 -68.24 -19.53
CA LEU A 994 42.92 -69.53 -19.07
C LEU A 994 43.62 -70.06 -17.81
N ASP A 995 44.66 -69.37 -17.32
CA ASP A 995 45.41 -69.74 -16.11
C ASP A 995 45.58 -68.56 -15.13
N PRO A 996 44.49 -67.94 -14.64
CA PRO A 996 44.60 -66.85 -13.69
C PRO A 996 44.80 -67.36 -12.26
N THR A 997 45.46 -66.54 -11.43
CA THR A 997 45.55 -66.81 -9.99
C THR A 997 44.24 -66.45 -9.30
N GLY A 998 43.69 -67.36 -8.49
CA GLY A 998 42.48 -67.12 -7.68
C GLY A 998 41.16 -67.51 -8.36
N ASP A 999 41.21 -68.20 -9.49
CA ASP A 999 40.02 -68.81 -10.09
C ASP A 999 39.56 -70.03 -9.27
N GLU A 1000 38.25 -70.10 -9.06
CA GLU A 1000 37.59 -71.14 -8.25
C GLU A 1000 36.93 -72.22 -9.14
N GLU A 1001 37.02 -72.10 -10.47
CA GLU A 1001 36.44 -73.07 -11.39
C GLU A 1001 37.07 -74.46 -11.27
N THR A 1002 36.21 -75.47 -11.18
CA THR A 1002 36.65 -76.87 -10.98
C THR A 1002 36.81 -77.64 -12.29
N GLU A 1003 36.24 -77.12 -13.39
CA GLU A 1003 36.42 -77.69 -14.72
C GLU A 1003 37.75 -77.21 -15.31
N HIS A 1004 38.70 -78.14 -15.46
CA HIS A 1004 40.01 -77.82 -16.01
C HIS A 1004 39.95 -77.15 -17.39
N PHE A 1005 40.74 -76.10 -17.59
CA PHE A 1005 40.79 -75.23 -18.78
C PHE A 1005 39.57 -74.31 -18.98
N ASN A 1006 38.56 -74.35 -18.12
CA ASN A 1006 37.55 -73.29 -18.05
C ASN A 1006 37.98 -72.28 -16.99
N THR A 1007 37.63 -71.01 -17.21
CA THR A 1007 38.00 -69.93 -16.31
C THR A 1007 36.83 -69.00 -16.07
N SER A 1008 36.56 -68.68 -14.81
CA SER A 1008 35.57 -67.66 -14.45
C SER A 1008 36.07 -66.89 -13.23
N ILE A 1009 36.55 -65.67 -13.44
CA ILE A 1009 37.17 -64.88 -12.39
C ILE A 1009 36.63 -63.45 -12.36
N THR A 1010 36.49 -62.92 -11.14
CA THR A 1010 36.25 -61.49 -10.90
C THR A 1010 37.57 -60.83 -10.56
N VAL A 1011 38.10 -60.03 -11.48
CA VAL A 1011 39.35 -59.30 -11.28
C VAL A 1011 39.10 -58.01 -10.49
N HIS A 1012 37.98 -57.35 -10.75
CA HIS A 1012 37.50 -56.18 -10.01
C HIS A 1012 35.96 -56.18 -9.98
N ASP A 1013 35.38 -56.04 -8.79
CA ASP A 1013 33.94 -56.18 -8.52
C ASP A 1013 33.03 -55.38 -9.46
N LEU A 1014 33.41 -54.14 -9.80
CA LEU A 1014 32.62 -53.26 -10.68
C LEU A 1014 33.06 -53.21 -12.15
N TRP A 1015 34.35 -53.36 -12.44
CA TRP A 1015 34.91 -52.91 -13.73
C TRP A 1015 35.38 -54.05 -14.63
N PHE A 1016 35.75 -55.20 -14.06
CA PHE A 1016 36.37 -56.25 -14.86
C PHE A 1016 36.17 -57.66 -14.28
N ARG A 1017 35.42 -58.46 -15.02
CA ARG A 1017 35.22 -59.90 -14.81
C ARG A 1017 35.14 -60.57 -16.17
N TYR A 1018 35.51 -61.83 -16.24
CA TYR A 1018 35.47 -62.55 -17.49
C TYR A 1018 35.24 -64.05 -17.28
N LYS A 1019 34.73 -64.68 -18.34
CA LYS A 1019 34.50 -66.11 -18.42
C LYS A 1019 35.05 -66.63 -19.75
N ILE A 1020 35.74 -67.76 -19.69
CA ILE A 1020 36.29 -68.45 -20.84
C ILE A 1020 35.92 -69.92 -20.70
N ASP A 1021 35.28 -70.49 -21.73
CA ASP A 1021 34.98 -71.92 -21.78
C ASP A 1021 35.82 -72.59 -22.86
N THR A 1022 36.20 -73.83 -22.61
CA THR A 1022 36.98 -74.65 -23.53
C THR A 1022 36.27 -75.97 -23.78
N TYR A 1023 36.26 -76.37 -25.05
CA TYR A 1023 35.61 -77.60 -25.49
C TYR A 1023 36.62 -78.46 -26.23
N PHE A 1024 36.85 -79.67 -25.73
CA PHE A 1024 37.73 -80.66 -26.35
C PHE A 1024 36.91 -81.79 -26.96
N HIS A 1025 37.01 -81.97 -28.28
CA HIS A 1025 36.37 -83.07 -28.99
C HIS A 1025 37.42 -84.02 -29.58
N LYS A 1026 37.42 -85.29 -29.16
CA LYS A 1026 38.36 -86.30 -29.66
C LYS A 1026 37.99 -86.69 -31.09
N ILE A 1027 38.95 -86.58 -32.01
CA ILE A 1027 38.74 -86.83 -33.45
C ILE A 1027 39.18 -88.26 -33.84
N ALA A 1028 40.32 -88.73 -33.31
CA ALA A 1028 40.86 -90.07 -33.60
C ALA A 1028 41.75 -90.60 -32.45
N ASP A 1029 41.79 -91.93 -32.28
CA ASP A 1029 42.63 -92.63 -31.30
C ASP A 1029 44.07 -92.85 -31.80
N ASP A 1030 44.27 -92.81 -33.11
CA ASP A 1030 45.49 -93.09 -33.86
C ASP A 1030 45.94 -91.86 -34.67
N SER A 1031 46.64 -90.94 -34.00
CA SER A 1031 47.28 -89.80 -34.67
C SER A 1031 48.46 -90.27 -35.55
N PRO A 1032 48.77 -89.58 -36.65
CA PRO A 1032 50.04 -89.74 -37.38
C PRO A 1032 51.29 -89.38 -36.54
N MET A 1033 51.09 -88.89 -35.32
CA MET A 1033 52.12 -88.70 -34.31
C MET A 1033 52.13 -89.91 -33.36
N ASP A 1034 53.25 -90.64 -33.30
CA ASP A 1034 53.39 -91.79 -32.42
C ASP A 1034 53.03 -91.41 -30.96
N GLU A 1035 52.16 -92.22 -30.34
CA GLU A 1035 51.73 -92.14 -28.93
C GLU A 1035 50.80 -90.97 -28.53
N LEU A 1036 50.14 -90.28 -29.49
CA LEU A 1036 49.21 -89.18 -29.18
C LEU A 1036 47.79 -89.37 -29.77
N SER A 1037 46.79 -88.77 -29.13
CA SER A 1037 45.41 -88.69 -29.66
C SER A 1037 45.12 -87.33 -30.30
N GLU A 1038 44.32 -87.31 -31.36
CA GLU A 1038 43.92 -86.07 -32.06
C GLU A 1038 42.63 -85.50 -31.47
N TYR A 1039 42.63 -84.19 -31.21
CA TYR A 1039 41.48 -83.46 -30.67
C TYR A 1039 41.29 -82.14 -31.41
N GLU A 1040 40.03 -81.73 -31.52
CA GLU A 1040 39.67 -80.34 -31.74
C GLU A 1040 39.53 -79.63 -30.39
N ALA A 1041 40.15 -78.46 -30.28
CA ALA A 1041 39.99 -77.57 -29.13
C ALA A 1041 39.35 -76.27 -29.60
N LYS A 1042 38.22 -75.94 -28.99
CA LYS A 1042 37.51 -74.66 -29.18
C LYS A 1042 37.64 -73.87 -27.88
N TYR A 1043 38.29 -72.72 -27.92
CA TYR A 1043 38.43 -71.80 -26.78
C TYR A 1043 37.52 -70.60 -27.01
N VAL A 1044 36.58 -70.35 -26.09
CA VAL A 1044 35.51 -69.36 -26.26
C VAL A 1044 35.64 -68.28 -25.21
N PHE A 1045 36.06 -67.10 -25.64
CA PHE A 1045 36.11 -65.89 -24.82
C PHE A 1045 34.80 -65.13 -24.99
N TYR A 1046 34.03 -65.02 -23.90
CA TYR A 1046 32.71 -64.42 -23.94
C TYR A 1046 32.75 -62.91 -23.69
N LYS A 1047 31.83 -62.21 -24.37
CA LYS A 1047 31.57 -60.79 -24.17
C LYS A 1047 32.84 -59.94 -24.27
N MET A 1048 33.53 -60.07 -25.39
CA MET A 1048 34.77 -59.35 -25.70
C MET A 1048 34.45 -58.03 -26.41
N PRO A 1049 35.13 -56.92 -26.07
CA PRO A 1049 34.98 -55.69 -26.83
C PRO A 1049 35.63 -55.81 -28.22
N PRO A 1050 35.15 -55.06 -29.23
CA PRO A 1050 35.87 -54.91 -30.49
C PRO A 1050 37.14 -54.08 -30.25
N ALA A 1051 38.30 -54.75 -30.19
CA ALA A 1051 39.55 -54.15 -29.77
C ALA A 1051 40.76 -54.78 -30.50
N ILE A 1052 41.95 -54.28 -30.19
CA ILE A 1052 43.20 -54.81 -30.69
C ILE A 1052 43.86 -55.61 -29.57
N TYR A 1053 44.12 -56.89 -29.85
CA TYR A 1053 44.57 -57.87 -28.87
C TYR A 1053 45.99 -58.34 -29.14
N ASN A 1054 46.79 -58.40 -28.08
CA ASN A 1054 48.03 -59.16 -28.01
C ASN A 1054 47.71 -60.56 -27.51
N ILE A 1055 48.13 -61.58 -28.25
CA ILE A 1055 47.79 -62.98 -28.00
C ILE A 1055 49.06 -63.73 -27.67
N THR A 1056 49.13 -64.34 -26.50
CA THR A 1056 50.23 -65.25 -26.11
C THR A 1056 49.66 -66.63 -25.86
N VAL A 1057 50.27 -67.65 -26.45
CA VAL A 1057 49.87 -69.05 -26.28
C VAL A 1057 51.01 -69.82 -25.64
N THR A 1058 50.72 -70.50 -24.52
CA THR A 1058 51.68 -71.31 -23.78
C THR A 1058 51.22 -72.78 -23.64
N THR A 1059 52.19 -73.67 -23.41
CA THR A 1059 51.93 -75.07 -23.01
C THR A 1059 51.51 -75.14 -21.54
N VAL A 1060 50.85 -76.24 -21.14
CA VAL A 1060 50.44 -76.50 -19.75
C VAL A 1060 51.18 -77.73 -19.22
N THR A 1061 51.93 -77.59 -18.13
CA THR A 1061 52.86 -78.61 -17.60
C THR A 1061 52.34 -79.41 -16.41
N SER A 1062 51.31 -78.93 -15.72
CA SER A 1062 50.84 -79.45 -14.42
C SER A 1062 49.70 -80.48 -14.51
N TYR A 1063 49.40 -81.01 -15.70
CA TYR A 1063 48.18 -81.79 -15.94
C TYR A 1063 48.43 -83.30 -16.03
N THR A 1064 47.78 -84.09 -15.16
CA THR A 1064 47.91 -85.56 -15.13
C THR A 1064 46.77 -86.25 -15.89
N THR A 1065 46.84 -86.26 -17.22
CA THR A 1065 45.97 -87.12 -18.05
C THR A 1065 46.70 -88.30 -18.64
N ALA A 1066 46.00 -89.43 -18.71
CA ALA A 1066 46.47 -90.64 -19.40
C ALA A 1066 46.70 -90.41 -20.90
N GLU A 1067 46.02 -89.41 -21.49
CA GLU A 1067 46.18 -89.00 -22.89
C GLU A 1067 47.01 -87.72 -22.96
N GLN A 1068 48.14 -87.78 -23.67
CA GLN A 1068 49.08 -86.68 -23.84
C GLN A 1068 48.89 -86.05 -25.24
N THR A 1069 49.15 -84.75 -25.36
CA THR A 1069 49.14 -83.94 -26.59
C THR A 1069 50.31 -82.96 -26.53
N PRO A 1070 50.78 -82.36 -27.63
CA PRO A 1070 51.90 -81.41 -27.58
C PRO A 1070 51.66 -80.21 -26.65
N GLY A 1071 50.39 -79.87 -26.37
CA GLY A 1071 50.01 -78.80 -25.45
C GLY A 1071 50.15 -79.15 -23.96
N ASN A 1072 49.91 -80.41 -23.57
CA ASN A 1072 49.94 -80.88 -22.17
C ASN A 1072 50.99 -81.97 -21.87
N SER A 1073 51.75 -82.41 -22.89
CA SER A 1073 52.74 -83.47 -22.75
C SER A 1073 53.84 -83.02 -21.80
N LYS A 1074 54.39 -83.92 -20.98
CA LYS A 1074 55.42 -83.57 -19.99
C LYS A 1074 56.66 -82.92 -20.63
N TRP A 1075 56.67 -81.60 -20.70
CA TRP A 1075 57.84 -80.78 -20.96
C TRP A 1075 58.63 -80.73 -19.65
N PRO A 1076 59.85 -81.30 -19.56
CA PRO A 1076 60.62 -81.21 -18.34
C PRO A 1076 60.96 -79.73 -18.12
N GLY A 1077 60.31 -79.12 -17.12
CA GLY A 1077 60.72 -77.83 -16.58
C GLY A 1077 62.20 -77.87 -16.24
N ARG A 1078 62.92 -76.77 -16.47
CA ARG A 1078 64.36 -76.73 -16.31
C ARG A 1078 64.72 -76.15 -14.96
N ASP A 1079 65.82 -76.63 -14.36
CA ASP A 1079 66.40 -76.01 -13.17
C ASP A 1079 67.16 -74.70 -13.49
N VAL A 1080 67.07 -74.19 -14.73
CA VAL A 1080 67.76 -73.00 -15.21
C VAL A 1080 66.80 -72.12 -16.01
N GLU A 1081 66.89 -70.81 -15.79
CA GLU A 1081 66.11 -69.80 -16.51
C GLU A 1081 66.32 -69.90 -18.03
N VAL A 1082 65.23 -69.92 -18.80
CA VAL A 1082 65.25 -69.87 -20.27
C VAL A 1082 64.27 -68.83 -20.81
N PRO A 1083 64.60 -68.08 -21.88
CA PRO A 1083 63.78 -66.95 -22.36
C PRO A 1083 62.38 -67.30 -22.89
N TYR A 1084 62.07 -68.58 -23.09
CA TYR A 1084 60.83 -69.06 -23.70
C TYR A 1084 59.93 -69.82 -22.72
N GLU A 1085 60.35 -70.02 -21.46
CA GLU A 1085 59.48 -70.46 -20.37
C GLU A 1085 59.10 -69.21 -19.57
N ILE A 1086 57.79 -68.91 -19.45
CA ILE A 1086 57.31 -67.66 -18.84
C ILE A 1086 56.06 -67.89 -18.00
N LYS A 1087 55.86 -67.07 -16.97
CA LYS A 1087 54.53 -66.75 -16.43
C LYS A 1087 54.26 -65.26 -16.65
N ILE A 1088 52.99 -64.89 -16.76
CA ILE A 1088 52.57 -63.50 -16.95
C ILE A 1088 51.98 -63.02 -15.63
N ASP A 1089 52.70 -62.14 -14.94
CA ASP A 1089 52.20 -61.47 -13.74
C ASP A 1089 51.43 -60.23 -14.18
N TRP A 1090 50.14 -60.18 -13.84
CA TRP A 1090 49.30 -59.03 -14.09
C TRP A 1090 48.28 -58.88 -12.97
N THR A 1091 48.06 -57.64 -12.56
CA THR A 1091 47.06 -57.26 -11.58
C THR A 1091 46.34 -56.03 -12.06
N TRP A 1092 45.06 -55.90 -11.74
CA TRP A 1092 44.30 -54.68 -12.00
C TRP A 1092 45.01 -53.45 -11.42
N ALA A 1093 45.10 -52.39 -12.22
CA ALA A 1093 45.67 -51.12 -11.81
C ALA A 1093 44.91 -49.96 -12.44
N THR A 1094 45.08 -48.77 -11.86
CA THR A 1094 44.46 -47.52 -12.32
C THR A 1094 45.47 -46.55 -12.95
N SER A 1095 46.67 -47.04 -13.27
CA SER A 1095 47.73 -46.32 -13.97
C SER A 1095 48.32 -47.21 -15.06
N TYR A 1096 48.75 -46.61 -16.17
CA TYR A 1096 49.35 -47.35 -17.27
C TYR A 1096 50.55 -48.19 -16.81
N GLU A 1097 51.50 -47.57 -16.09
CA GLU A 1097 52.76 -48.19 -15.67
C GLU A 1097 52.57 -49.42 -14.78
N ASP A 1098 51.60 -49.37 -13.85
CA ASP A 1098 51.34 -50.49 -12.93
C ASP A 1098 50.52 -51.60 -13.59
N SER A 1099 49.74 -51.26 -14.63
CA SER A 1099 48.91 -52.22 -15.36
C SER A 1099 49.68 -53.07 -16.36
N VAL A 1100 50.91 -52.70 -16.74
CA VAL A 1100 51.67 -53.40 -17.80
C VAL A 1100 51.91 -54.87 -17.38
N PRO A 1101 51.48 -55.87 -18.18
CA PRO A 1101 51.77 -57.28 -17.91
C PRO A 1101 53.28 -57.54 -17.83
N LYS A 1102 53.75 -58.14 -16.73
CA LYS A 1102 55.16 -58.43 -16.49
C LYS A 1102 55.45 -59.89 -16.82
N ILE A 1103 56.44 -60.11 -17.69
CA ILE A 1103 56.90 -61.45 -18.02
C ILE A 1103 57.87 -61.90 -16.91
N ARG A 1104 57.48 -62.95 -16.18
CA ARG A 1104 58.30 -63.60 -15.16
C ARG A 1104 58.99 -64.81 -15.78
N THR A 1105 60.31 -64.89 -15.61
CA THR A 1105 61.18 -65.98 -16.09
C THR A 1105 61.86 -66.76 -14.94
N THR A 1106 61.66 -66.33 -13.68
CA THR A 1106 62.23 -66.95 -12.48
C THR A 1106 61.24 -66.95 -11.30
N PRO A 1107 61.36 -67.87 -10.33
CA PRO A 1107 62.32 -68.99 -10.29
C PRO A 1107 61.89 -70.13 -11.24
N PRO A 1108 62.83 -70.93 -11.79
CA PRO A 1108 62.53 -71.92 -12.83
C PRO A 1108 61.50 -73.00 -12.42
N GLU A 1109 61.37 -73.28 -11.12
CA GLU A 1109 60.38 -74.21 -10.57
C GLU A 1109 58.92 -73.72 -10.66
N ASP A 1110 58.69 -72.41 -10.78
CA ASP A 1110 57.37 -71.77 -10.85
C ASP A 1110 57.06 -71.22 -12.25
N VAL A 1111 58.00 -71.35 -13.19
CA VAL A 1111 57.94 -70.81 -14.56
C VAL A 1111 58.27 -71.91 -15.56
N ASP A 1112 57.28 -72.74 -15.86
CA ASP A 1112 57.42 -73.94 -16.69
C ASP A 1112 56.52 -73.95 -17.95
N ASP A 1113 55.68 -72.94 -18.13
CA ASP A 1113 54.85 -72.71 -19.32
C ASP A 1113 55.70 -72.24 -20.51
N ARG A 1114 55.79 -73.04 -21.58
CA ARG A 1114 56.54 -72.67 -22.80
C ARG A 1114 55.70 -71.86 -23.76
N VAL A 1115 56.25 -70.74 -24.23
CA VAL A 1115 55.64 -69.92 -25.29
C VAL A 1115 55.75 -70.64 -26.63
N VAL A 1116 54.60 -70.92 -27.25
CA VAL A 1116 54.50 -71.60 -28.55
C VAL A 1116 53.93 -70.71 -29.65
N LEU A 1117 53.36 -69.56 -29.28
CA LEU A 1117 52.96 -68.48 -30.19
C LEU A 1117 52.92 -67.16 -29.41
N ARG A 1118 53.34 -66.07 -30.07
CA ARG A 1118 53.11 -64.70 -29.61
C ARG A 1118 52.74 -63.83 -30.80
N ILE A 1119 51.59 -63.18 -30.69
CA ILE A 1119 51.06 -62.19 -31.64
C ILE A 1119 50.98 -60.86 -30.90
N PHE A 1120 51.58 -59.82 -31.49
CA PHE A 1120 51.49 -58.46 -30.99
C PHE A 1120 50.53 -57.69 -31.89
N GLY A 1121 49.24 -57.65 -31.55
CA GLY A 1121 48.27 -56.80 -32.23
C GLY A 1121 48.54 -55.31 -32.00
N SER A 1122 49.11 -54.95 -30.85
CA SER A 1122 49.57 -53.60 -30.52
C SER A 1122 50.91 -53.60 -29.76
N MET A 1123 51.70 -52.54 -29.93
CA MET A 1123 52.91 -52.26 -29.17
C MET A 1123 52.79 -50.92 -28.46
N GLY A 1124 52.61 -50.93 -27.14
CA GLY A 1124 52.45 -49.71 -26.35
C GLY A 1124 51.26 -48.85 -26.80
N GLY A 1125 50.12 -49.49 -27.13
CA GLY A 1125 48.92 -48.82 -27.62
C GLY A 1125 48.88 -48.60 -29.13
N VAL A 1126 50.02 -48.71 -29.83
CA VAL A 1126 50.07 -48.49 -31.28
C VAL A 1126 49.74 -49.80 -32.02
N PRO A 1127 48.72 -49.82 -32.91
CA PRO A 1127 48.36 -51.00 -33.71
C PRO A 1127 49.52 -51.51 -34.57
N VAL A 1128 49.77 -52.82 -34.57
CA VAL A 1128 50.75 -53.47 -35.44
C VAL A 1128 50.10 -53.79 -36.78
N THR A 1129 50.26 -52.86 -37.73
CA THR A 1129 49.68 -52.89 -39.08
C THR A 1129 50.75 -52.53 -40.12
N PRO A 1130 50.50 -52.76 -41.43
CA PRO A 1130 51.43 -52.35 -42.48
C PRO A 1130 51.73 -50.84 -42.47
N GLU A 1131 50.81 -50.02 -41.96
CA GLU A 1131 50.96 -48.56 -41.90
C GLU A 1131 51.90 -48.11 -40.78
N ASN A 1132 51.78 -48.70 -39.59
CA ASN A 1132 52.55 -48.29 -38.41
C ASN A 1132 53.90 -49.02 -38.30
N PHE A 1133 53.98 -50.27 -38.77
CA PHE A 1133 55.16 -51.14 -38.68
C PHE A 1133 55.46 -51.84 -40.02
N PRO A 1134 55.72 -51.10 -41.11
CA PRO A 1134 55.77 -51.63 -42.48
C PRO A 1134 56.76 -52.77 -42.69
N ASP A 1135 57.88 -52.77 -41.96
CA ASP A 1135 58.96 -53.75 -42.14
C ASP A 1135 58.84 -54.98 -41.22
N THR A 1136 57.97 -54.95 -40.21
CA THR A 1136 57.92 -55.98 -39.14
C THR A 1136 56.51 -56.50 -38.83
N TRP A 1137 55.45 -55.88 -39.34
CA TRP A 1137 54.07 -56.24 -39.00
C TRP A 1137 53.74 -57.70 -39.36
N GLU A 1138 54.20 -58.22 -40.50
CA GLU A 1138 53.88 -59.59 -40.94
C GLU A 1138 54.51 -60.64 -40.00
N ALA A 1139 55.66 -60.31 -39.38
CA ALA A 1139 56.31 -61.16 -38.41
C ALA A 1139 55.69 -61.08 -37.00
N TRP A 1140 55.16 -59.92 -36.62
CA TRP A 1140 54.64 -59.65 -35.28
C TRP A 1140 53.13 -59.87 -35.14
N ASN A 1141 52.37 -59.62 -36.21
CA ASN A 1141 50.93 -59.77 -36.31
C ASN A 1141 50.57 -60.42 -37.66
N PRO A 1142 50.97 -61.69 -37.89
CA PRO A 1142 50.70 -62.39 -39.14
C PRO A 1142 49.19 -62.45 -39.41
N ASP A 1143 48.80 -62.28 -40.67
CA ASP A 1143 47.41 -62.24 -41.13
C ASP A 1143 46.53 -61.17 -40.41
N LEU A 1144 47.14 -60.22 -39.68
CA LEU A 1144 46.48 -59.22 -38.83
C LEU A 1144 45.54 -59.80 -37.76
N ILE A 1145 45.81 -61.03 -37.31
CA ILE A 1145 44.96 -61.77 -36.36
C ILE A 1145 44.73 -61.02 -35.03
N GLY A 1146 45.64 -60.15 -34.62
CA GLY A 1146 45.47 -59.31 -33.43
C GLY A 1146 44.53 -58.11 -33.60
N ASN A 1147 44.09 -57.77 -34.81
CA ASN A 1147 43.16 -56.65 -35.05
C ASN A 1147 41.71 -57.16 -35.14
N LEU A 1148 41.00 -57.12 -34.01
CA LEU A 1148 39.62 -57.63 -33.88
C LEU A 1148 38.62 -56.49 -33.66
N THR A 1149 38.86 -55.34 -34.30
CA THR A 1149 38.05 -54.12 -34.17
C THR A 1149 36.76 -54.10 -34.99
N CYS A 1150 36.54 -55.10 -35.85
CA CYS A 1150 35.34 -55.17 -36.68
C CYS A 1150 34.05 -55.26 -35.83
N LEU A 1151 32.97 -54.58 -36.21
CA LEU A 1151 31.71 -54.58 -35.46
C LEU A 1151 30.84 -55.79 -35.84
N VAL A 1152 31.28 -56.98 -35.42
CA VAL A 1152 30.59 -58.27 -35.67
C VAL A 1152 30.35 -59.01 -34.37
N CYS A 1153 29.45 -59.97 -34.39
CA CYS A 1153 28.97 -60.68 -33.21
C CYS A 1153 29.80 -61.88 -32.78
N GLU A 1154 30.44 -62.53 -33.73
CA GLU A 1154 31.28 -63.70 -33.50
C GLU A 1154 32.45 -63.66 -34.48
N GLU A 1155 33.65 -63.97 -33.99
CA GLU A 1155 34.83 -64.15 -34.84
C GLU A 1155 35.53 -65.45 -34.47
N GLU A 1156 35.68 -66.32 -35.47
CA GLU A 1156 36.46 -67.55 -35.38
C GLU A 1156 37.89 -67.32 -35.89
N ILE A 1157 38.87 -67.67 -35.07
CA ILE A 1157 40.27 -67.35 -35.28
C ILE A 1157 41.10 -68.63 -35.14
N THR A 1158 41.93 -68.93 -36.14
CA THR A 1158 42.85 -70.08 -36.07
C THR A 1158 44.28 -69.60 -35.77
N LEU A 1159 44.80 -70.03 -34.63
CA LEU A 1159 46.14 -69.73 -34.13
C LEU A 1159 47.13 -70.84 -34.56
N LYS A 1160 48.09 -70.48 -35.40
CA LYS A 1160 49.16 -71.37 -35.89
C LYS A 1160 50.33 -71.41 -34.90
N THR A 1161 50.51 -72.52 -34.19
CA THR A 1161 51.46 -72.65 -33.07
C THR A 1161 52.67 -73.53 -33.39
N TRP A 1162 53.80 -73.29 -32.73
CA TRP A 1162 55.02 -74.10 -32.88
C TRP A 1162 55.10 -75.30 -31.93
N ALA A 1163 54.05 -75.55 -31.14
CA ALA A 1163 54.03 -76.57 -30.06
C ALA A 1163 54.41 -77.97 -30.56
N HIS A 1164 53.84 -78.37 -31.70
CA HIS A 1164 54.10 -79.66 -32.34
C HIS A 1164 55.56 -79.84 -32.79
N ASP A 1165 56.11 -78.81 -33.44
CA ASP A 1165 57.48 -78.86 -33.99
C ASP A 1165 58.53 -78.82 -32.88
N PHE A 1166 58.24 -78.13 -31.78
CA PHE A 1166 59.06 -78.18 -30.56
C PHE A 1166 58.95 -79.55 -29.87
N TRP A 1167 57.78 -80.19 -29.87
CA TRP A 1167 57.57 -81.48 -29.23
C TRP A 1167 58.35 -82.61 -29.93
N LYS A 1168 58.30 -82.67 -31.26
CA LYS A 1168 59.08 -83.65 -32.05
C LYS A 1168 60.58 -83.57 -31.74
N ARG A 1169 61.10 -82.36 -31.56
CA ARG A 1169 62.51 -82.13 -31.21
C ARG A 1169 62.89 -82.57 -29.79
N VAL A 1170 61.93 -82.69 -28.88
CA VAL A 1170 62.16 -83.15 -27.50
C VAL A 1170 62.18 -84.69 -27.40
N ILE A 1171 61.43 -85.40 -28.24
CA ILE A 1171 61.39 -86.88 -28.23
C ILE A 1171 62.58 -87.51 -29.00
N ASP A 1172 63.05 -86.89 -30.08
CA ASP A 1172 64.01 -87.51 -31.01
C ASP A 1172 65.52 -87.22 -30.75
N GLY A 1173 65.92 -86.52 -29.67
CA GLY A 1173 67.32 -86.03 -29.53
C GLY A 1173 67.96 -86.04 -28.14
N ASP A 1174 69.18 -86.59 -28.05
CA ASP A 1174 70.12 -86.56 -26.92
C ASP A 1174 70.72 -85.15 -26.60
N LEU A 1175 70.11 -84.05 -27.08
CA LEU A 1175 70.57 -82.67 -26.84
C LEU A 1175 69.41 -81.72 -26.52
N ARG A 1176 69.51 -81.04 -25.37
CA ARG A 1176 68.56 -80.06 -24.83
C ARG A 1176 68.49 -78.82 -25.73
N VAL A 1177 67.28 -78.32 -26.01
CA VAL A 1177 67.03 -77.09 -26.79
C VAL A 1177 67.56 -75.86 -26.03
N GLY A 1178 68.79 -75.45 -26.29
CA GLY A 1178 69.39 -74.18 -25.86
C GLY A 1178 70.06 -73.42 -27.00
N ASP A 1179 70.31 -74.07 -28.15
CA ASP A 1179 71.19 -73.52 -29.20
C ASP A 1179 70.53 -73.47 -30.58
N ALA A 1180 69.25 -73.06 -30.66
CA ALA A 1180 68.65 -72.67 -31.93
C ALA A 1180 68.77 -71.15 -32.13
N GLU A 1181 69.82 -70.70 -32.82
CA GLU A 1181 69.86 -69.36 -33.42
C GLU A 1181 68.87 -69.32 -34.59
N PHE A 1182 67.77 -68.58 -34.44
CA PHE A 1182 66.92 -68.20 -35.56
C PHE A 1182 67.44 -66.87 -36.11
N ARG A 1183 67.96 -66.88 -37.34
CA ARG A 1183 68.05 -65.65 -38.14
C ARG A 1183 66.63 -65.28 -38.56
N ILE A 1184 66.03 -64.34 -37.84
CA ILE A 1184 64.94 -63.53 -38.37
C ILE A 1184 65.53 -62.74 -39.54
N LYS A 1185 64.86 -62.77 -40.69
CA LYS A 1185 65.17 -61.86 -41.79
C LYS A 1185 64.25 -60.67 -41.71
#